data_AF-A0A2C5XQM8-F1
#
_entry.id   AF-A0A2C5XQM8-F1
#
_cell.length_a   1.000
_cell.length_b   1.000
_cell.length_c   1.000
_cell.angle_alpha   90.00
_cell.angle_beta   90.00
_cell.angle_gamma   90.00
#
_symmetry.space_group_name_H-M   'P 1'
#
loop_
_entity.id
_entity.type
_entity.pdbx_description
1 polymer ?
#
loop_
_entity_poly.entity_id
_entity_poly.type
_entity_poly.pdbx_seq_one_letter_code
_entity_poly.pdbx_strand_id
1 'polypeptide(L)'
;MAETSEGQINLLVQDVVAAAQTPAKQRGTSIKPTISRLNSLAYEHGLSPDALQQIVELVTSPSQLDQASTAALVRNLYPRQLVPDNVVLSVVGALAIGGLKPALAIQAALLRWLTLVYHVLEDRSILSRAYSVLFNLLDTAIIRPSLAHLLALVTRRKHVRPFRIQALLALSRQTGNDASLVGLLRVFKDYYPEIIVGEALRGKASAFKHPDPAWRQRLDEIQHAHRQAAQGPPEHQNGFRVYRNANRSGRNKLIPSVHTSYAKEDSVTLEEIENVSSLVQNIEKLDLPNQLVAVLADPLLQKLLLLRPSSDSYRRVANWLGSVLQDAVDGDVDEDTLWDVLEVVKDFVVQTRAVPPVLLDFFTRFLPIWDGSGRRHLVLDILAFVPLVEFNELYHHILMPLETAMRVNEPSTLQSSLKLYTGILHHWTVLCKSADSIPTQANEAITSLIRHVNGLALKFLQSFPGVSSECAVLAFYEQVERLVTDQDLQRHIRIELPNTLLVYTLLFSDSLATVSRLCFILARYKKGFEAAMAARSGKRRSGVLWYDRAYINLYNGFLMDICNCFWRGRAFSDDDTNARGCMIPRPTVHALTAYVAAVEPSFSLASLFSLSHAPLLCLQSIECVRELETASLQQESLHARHAGPVTQNSLAKLAAAGGLKISWQEYRISVLRALSNYGFSGVTELLKSTMRVLKTSMEAMPGSQESNVQSQNSQRLSLLSVSSQ
;
A
#
# COMPACT_ATOMS: atom_id res chain seq x y z
N MET A 1 23.69 8.13 -23.43
CA MET A 1 24.15 6.99 -24.27
C MET A 1 23.04 6.41 -25.15
N ALA A 2 21.76 6.38 -24.74
CA ALA A 2 20.67 5.82 -25.56
C ALA A 2 20.31 6.66 -26.81
N GLU A 3 20.40 7.99 -26.75
CA GLU A 3 20.09 8.87 -27.90
C GLU A 3 21.08 8.71 -29.06
N THR A 4 22.36 8.45 -28.75
CA THR A 4 23.40 8.23 -29.78
C THR A 4 23.26 6.91 -30.52
N SER A 5 22.72 5.87 -29.87
CA SER A 5 22.46 4.56 -30.50
C SER A 5 21.19 4.57 -31.34
N GLU A 6 20.16 5.33 -30.95
CA GLU A 6 18.91 5.43 -31.72
C GLU A 6 19.10 6.16 -33.05
N GLY A 7 19.88 7.23 -33.07
CA GLY A 7 20.29 7.90 -34.31
C GLY A 7 21.05 6.96 -35.26
N GLN A 8 21.91 6.08 -34.73
CA GLN A 8 22.63 5.09 -35.54
C GLN A 8 21.71 4.02 -36.13
N ILE A 9 20.72 3.53 -35.37
CA ILE A 9 19.73 2.56 -35.87
C ILE A 9 18.92 3.19 -37.01
N ASN A 10 18.43 4.42 -36.85
CA ASN A 10 17.62 5.10 -37.86
C ASN A 10 18.40 5.33 -39.17
N LEU A 11 19.68 5.72 -39.09
CA LEU A 11 20.54 5.87 -40.27
C LEU A 11 20.75 4.53 -41.00
N LEU A 12 21.00 3.44 -40.26
CA LEU A 12 21.16 2.11 -40.84
C LEU A 12 19.86 1.59 -41.48
N VAL A 13 18.69 1.91 -40.90
CA VAL A 13 17.39 1.58 -41.51
C VAL A 13 17.19 2.34 -42.81
N GLN A 14 17.53 3.62 -42.87
CA GLN A 14 17.46 4.42 -44.10
C GLN A 14 18.39 3.87 -45.19
N ASP A 15 19.62 3.50 -44.85
CA ASP A 15 20.57 2.87 -45.78
C ASP A 15 20.03 1.55 -46.34
N VAL A 16 19.40 0.73 -45.49
CA VAL A 16 18.78 -0.54 -45.90
C VAL A 16 17.57 -0.31 -46.80
N VAL A 17 16.73 0.69 -46.51
CA VAL A 17 15.58 1.05 -47.34
C VAL A 17 16.02 1.58 -48.71
N ALA A 18 17.02 2.45 -48.78
CA ALA A 18 17.56 2.97 -50.03
C ALA A 18 18.18 1.85 -50.89
N ALA A 19 18.92 0.94 -50.27
CA ALA A 19 19.53 -0.18 -50.98
C ALA A 19 18.51 -1.25 -51.44
N ALA A 20 17.36 -1.36 -50.80
CA ALA A 20 16.29 -2.27 -51.22
C ALA A 20 15.62 -1.87 -52.54
N GLN A 21 15.72 -0.59 -52.94
CA GLN A 21 15.19 -0.06 -54.20
C GLN A 21 16.14 -0.25 -55.38
N THR A 22 17.44 -0.45 -55.12
CA THR A 22 18.47 -0.63 -56.16
C THR A 22 18.78 -2.11 -56.38
N PRO A 23 18.95 -2.58 -57.64
CA PRO A 23 19.28 -3.97 -57.91
C PRO A 23 20.72 -4.29 -57.47
N ALA A 24 20.98 -5.52 -57.03
CA ALA A 24 22.26 -5.94 -56.45
C ALA A 24 23.50 -5.67 -57.34
N LYS A 25 23.34 -5.65 -58.67
CA LYS A 25 24.41 -5.36 -59.64
C LYS A 25 24.80 -3.88 -59.73
N GLN A 26 23.93 -2.96 -59.31
CA GLN A 26 24.15 -1.51 -59.35
C GLN A 26 24.59 -0.96 -57.99
N ARG A 27 24.71 -1.81 -56.97
CA ARG A 27 25.18 -1.42 -55.64
C ARG A 27 26.71 -1.36 -55.63
N GLY A 28 27.28 -0.21 -55.27
CA GLY A 28 28.74 -0.04 -55.16
C GLY A 28 29.38 -0.82 -54.00
N THR A 29 28.59 -1.24 -53.02
CA THR A 29 29.03 -2.00 -51.83
C THR A 29 28.03 -3.11 -51.48
N SER A 30 28.53 -4.18 -50.84
CA SER A 30 27.67 -5.25 -50.33
C SER A 30 26.87 -4.77 -49.12
N ILE A 31 25.56 -5.03 -49.10
CA ILE A 31 24.65 -4.61 -48.02
C ILE A 31 24.66 -5.56 -46.81
N LYS A 32 25.20 -6.78 -46.96
CA LYS A 32 25.31 -7.78 -45.90
C LYS A 32 25.94 -7.26 -44.58
N PRO A 33 27.07 -6.52 -44.59
CA PRO A 33 27.64 -5.96 -43.36
C PRO A 33 26.71 -4.95 -42.68
N THR A 34 26.01 -4.10 -43.45
CA THR A 34 25.05 -3.12 -42.92
C THR A 34 23.89 -3.82 -42.21
N ILE A 35 23.36 -4.89 -42.81
CA ILE A 35 22.28 -5.70 -42.20
C ILE A 35 22.78 -6.44 -40.95
N SER A 36 24.01 -6.96 -40.97
CA SER A 36 24.60 -7.61 -39.79
C SER A 36 24.73 -6.62 -38.61
N ARG A 37 25.13 -5.37 -38.90
CA ARG A 37 25.25 -4.32 -37.90
C ARG A 37 23.89 -3.84 -37.38
N LEU A 38 22.88 -3.76 -38.26
CA LEU A 38 21.51 -3.45 -37.85
C LEU A 38 20.95 -4.55 -36.94
N ASN A 39 21.18 -5.82 -37.29
CA ASN A 39 20.74 -6.96 -36.49
C ASN A 39 21.40 -7.00 -35.10
N SER A 40 22.69 -6.68 -34.98
CA SER A 40 23.37 -6.62 -33.68
C SER A 40 22.81 -5.49 -32.80
N LEU A 41 22.58 -4.31 -33.38
CA LEU A 41 21.98 -3.19 -32.64
C LEU A 41 20.53 -3.46 -32.24
N ALA A 42 19.74 -4.10 -33.10
CA ALA A 42 18.37 -4.52 -32.79
C ALA A 42 18.34 -5.55 -31.65
N TYR A 43 19.32 -6.45 -31.57
CA TYR A 43 19.46 -7.42 -30.48
C TYR A 43 19.88 -6.77 -29.14
N GLU A 44 20.66 -5.69 -29.18
CA GLU A 44 21.15 -4.99 -27.99
C GLU A 44 20.13 -3.99 -27.42
N HIS A 45 19.49 -3.20 -28.28
CA HIS A 45 18.69 -2.04 -27.86
C HIS A 45 17.19 -2.14 -28.24
N GLY A 46 16.82 -3.08 -29.10
CA GLY A 46 15.49 -3.14 -29.70
C GLY A 46 15.25 -2.04 -30.75
N LEU A 47 14.10 -2.12 -31.42
CA LEU A 47 13.67 -1.21 -32.47
C LEU A 47 12.60 -0.25 -31.94
N SER A 48 12.74 1.04 -32.27
CA SER A 48 11.69 2.05 -32.06
C SER A 48 10.45 1.74 -32.91
N PRO A 49 9.25 2.23 -32.56
CA PRO A 49 8.03 1.96 -33.33
C PRO A 49 8.17 2.39 -34.81
N ASP A 50 8.80 3.54 -35.06
CA ASP A 50 9.01 4.04 -36.43
C ASP A 50 9.98 3.16 -37.23
N ALA A 51 11.12 2.76 -36.62
CA ALA A 51 12.08 1.87 -37.27
C ALA A 51 11.48 0.48 -37.51
N LEU A 52 10.68 -0.04 -36.56
CA LEU A 52 9.96 -1.29 -36.70
C LEU A 52 8.98 -1.24 -37.87
N GLN A 53 8.20 -0.16 -37.99
CA GLN A 53 7.26 0.02 -39.08
C GLN A 53 7.97 0.05 -40.44
N GLN A 54 9.06 0.81 -40.56
CA GLN A 54 9.83 0.90 -41.81
C GLN A 54 10.42 -0.46 -42.25
N ILE A 55 10.97 -1.24 -41.32
CA ILE A 55 11.51 -2.57 -41.63
C ILE A 55 10.38 -3.54 -41.99
N VAL A 56 9.24 -3.48 -41.31
CA VAL A 56 8.09 -4.34 -41.64
C VAL A 56 7.51 -3.98 -43.00
N GLU A 57 7.35 -2.70 -43.33
CA GLU A 57 6.94 -2.25 -44.67
C GLU A 57 7.92 -2.71 -45.76
N LEU A 58 9.22 -2.66 -45.48
CA LEU A 58 10.26 -3.15 -46.38
C LEU A 58 10.17 -4.66 -46.64
N VAL A 59 9.91 -5.46 -45.60
CA VAL A 59 9.83 -6.93 -45.71
C VAL A 59 8.50 -7.38 -46.32
N THR A 60 7.44 -6.59 -46.15
CA THR A 60 6.09 -6.89 -46.66
C THR A 60 5.87 -6.43 -48.11
N SER A 61 6.70 -5.51 -48.60
CA SER A 61 6.70 -5.03 -50.00
C SER A 61 7.73 -5.76 -50.87
N PRO A 62 7.55 -5.79 -52.20
CA PRO A 62 8.54 -6.37 -53.10
C PRO A 62 9.85 -5.57 -53.04
N SER A 63 10.93 -6.23 -52.59
CA SER A 63 12.25 -5.63 -52.46
C SER A 63 13.28 -6.36 -53.31
N GLN A 64 14.35 -5.66 -53.70
CA GLN A 64 15.50 -6.24 -54.41
C GLN A 64 16.54 -6.84 -53.44
N LEU A 65 16.15 -7.09 -52.18
CA LEU A 65 17.00 -7.73 -51.18
C LEU A 65 16.98 -9.24 -51.35
N ASP A 66 18.08 -9.91 -51.02
CA ASP A 66 18.13 -11.36 -51.03
C ASP A 66 17.28 -11.96 -49.90
N GLN A 67 16.81 -13.19 -50.13
CA GLN A 67 15.93 -13.88 -49.19
C GLN A 67 16.60 -14.16 -47.84
N ALA A 68 17.93 -14.32 -47.81
CA ALA A 68 18.66 -14.53 -46.56
C ALA A 68 18.70 -13.27 -45.70
N SER A 69 18.96 -12.11 -46.33
CA SER A 69 18.91 -10.80 -45.69
C SER A 69 17.54 -10.46 -45.09
N THR A 70 16.47 -10.67 -45.86
CA THR A 70 15.09 -10.41 -45.39
C THR A 70 14.69 -11.36 -44.26
N ALA A 71 15.05 -12.64 -44.33
CA ALA A 71 14.84 -13.59 -43.24
C ALA A 71 15.64 -13.23 -41.98
N ALA A 72 16.85 -12.69 -42.12
CA ALA A 72 17.67 -12.25 -40.99
C ALA A 72 17.07 -11.02 -40.29
N LEU A 73 16.51 -10.08 -41.04
CA LEU A 73 15.79 -8.93 -40.48
C LEU A 73 14.57 -9.39 -39.65
N VAL A 74 13.72 -10.27 -40.21
CA VAL A 74 12.52 -10.76 -39.51
C VAL A 74 12.84 -11.46 -38.19
N ARG A 75 13.94 -12.23 -38.14
CA ARG A 75 14.36 -12.94 -36.92
C ARG A 75 14.81 -12.01 -35.79
N ASN A 76 15.29 -10.81 -36.13
CA ASN A 76 15.80 -9.82 -35.18
C ASN A 76 14.87 -8.62 -34.96
N LEU A 77 13.58 -8.76 -35.29
CA LEU A 77 12.56 -7.74 -35.01
C LEU A 77 12.21 -7.71 -33.52
N TYR A 78 13.01 -7.07 -32.69
CA TYR A 78 12.73 -6.88 -31.26
C TYR A 78 12.02 -5.54 -31.01
N PRO A 79 10.71 -5.50 -30.75
CA PRO A 79 10.01 -4.24 -30.50
C PRO A 79 10.36 -3.67 -29.11
N ARG A 80 10.86 -2.43 -29.09
CA ARG A 80 11.21 -1.72 -27.84
C ARG A 80 9.96 -1.30 -27.04
N GLN A 81 8.83 -1.10 -27.72
CA GLN A 81 7.54 -0.68 -27.14
C GLN A 81 6.42 -1.64 -27.60
N LEU A 82 5.17 -1.32 -27.23
CA LEU A 82 4.00 -2.05 -27.74
C LEU A 82 3.95 -1.96 -29.26
N VAL A 83 3.56 -3.05 -29.91
CA VAL A 83 3.47 -3.09 -31.38
C VAL A 83 2.16 -2.45 -31.83
N PRO A 84 2.20 -1.40 -32.65
CA PRO A 84 1.01 -0.70 -33.08
C PRO A 84 0.22 -1.49 -34.13
N ASP A 85 -1.07 -1.19 -34.20
CA ASP A 85 -2.06 -1.89 -35.03
C ASP A 85 -1.74 -1.89 -36.53
N ASN A 86 -1.19 -0.80 -37.03
CA ASN A 86 -0.77 -0.65 -38.43
C ASN A 86 0.29 -1.68 -38.83
N VAL A 87 1.27 -1.95 -37.96
CA VAL A 87 2.34 -2.94 -38.21
C VAL A 87 1.75 -4.35 -38.30
N VAL A 88 0.82 -4.68 -37.41
CA VAL A 88 0.13 -5.99 -37.44
C VAL A 88 -0.69 -6.15 -38.72
N LEU A 89 -1.43 -5.11 -39.12
CA LEU A 89 -2.22 -5.12 -40.36
C LEU A 89 -1.34 -5.22 -41.61
N SER A 90 -0.19 -4.56 -41.65
CA SER A 90 0.77 -4.68 -42.76
C SER A 90 1.28 -6.12 -42.91
N VAL A 91 1.58 -6.79 -41.79
CA VAL A 91 1.97 -8.21 -41.81
C VAL A 91 0.82 -9.10 -42.29
N VAL A 92 -0.39 -8.93 -41.73
CA VAL A 92 -1.56 -9.72 -42.14
C VAL A 92 -1.90 -9.49 -43.62
N GLY A 93 -1.80 -8.25 -44.10
CA GLY A 93 -2.02 -7.88 -45.50
C GLY A 93 -0.97 -8.43 -46.46
N ALA A 94 0.21 -8.80 -45.98
CA ALA A 94 1.27 -9.43 -46.78
C ALA A 94 1.06 -10.94 -47.00
N LEU A 95 0.14 -11.57 -46.27
CA LEU A 95 -0.14 -13.00 -46.36
C LEU A 95 -1.07 -13.28 -47.55
N ALA A 96 -0.50 -13.72 -48.67
CA ALA A 96 -1.24 -14.25 -49.81
C ALA A 96 -0.30 -14.96 -50.79
N ILE A 97 -0.89 -15.68 -51.73
CA ILE A 97 -0.18 -16.28 -52.87
C ILE A 97 -0.22 -15.25 -54.01
N GLY A 98 0.93 -14.66 -54.37
CA GLY A 98 1.01 -13.71 -55.48
C GLY A 98 2.39 -13.07 -55.65
N GLY A 99 2.72 -12.61 -56.87
CA GLY A 99 4.03 -12.03 -57.20
C GLY A 99 4.34 -10.68 -56.55
N LEU A 100 3.32 -9.97 -56.06
CA LEU A 100 3.46 -8.72 -55.30
C LEU A 100 3.68 -8.97 -53.79
N LYS A 101 3.68 -10.24 -53.36
CA LYS A 101 3.77 -10.64 -51.95
C LYS A 101 5.14 -11.25 -51.64
N PRO A 102 5.58 -11.20 -50.37
CA PRO A 102 6.86 -11.80 -49.97
C PRO A 102 6.87 -13.31 -50.20
N ALA A 103 8.06 -13.89 -50.34
CA ALA A 103 8.22 -15.34 -50.46
C ALA A 103 7.56 -16.08 -49.29
N LEU A 104 6.99 -17.25 -49.54
CA LEU A 104 6.23 -18.03 -48.53
C LEU A 104 7.04 -18.34 -47.25
N ALA A 105 8.36 -18.52 -47.38
CA ALA A 105 9.23 -18.71 -46.21
C ALA A 105 9.34 -17.46 -45.32
N ILE A 106 9.29 -16.26 -45.91
CA ILE A 106 9.29 -14.98 -45.18
C ILE A 106 7.92 -14.79 -44.51
N GLN A 107 6.83 -15.10 -45.21
CA GLN A 107 5.48 -15.08 -44.63
C GLN A 107 5.37 -16.01 -43.40
N ALA A 108 5.93 -17.21 -43.47
CA ALA A 108 5.99 -18.13 -42.33
C ALA A 108 6.81 -17.59 -41.15
N ALA A 109 7.91 -16.87 -41.43
CA ALA A 109 8.73 -16.21 -40.42
C ALA A 109 8.00 -15.02 -39.77
N LEU A 110 7.27 -14.22 -40.54
CA LEU A 110 6.43 -13.13 -40.04
C LEU A 110 5.29 -13.63 -39.15
N LEU A 111 4.63 -14.72 -39.53
CA LEU A 111 3.62 -15.37 -38.70
C LEU A 111 4.21 -15.89 -37.38
N ARG A 112 5.40 -16.50 -37.45
CA ARG A 112 6.13 -16.89 -36.24
C ARG A 112 6.47 -15.67 -35.38
N TRP A 113 6.91 -14.57 -35.98
CA TRP A 113 7.15 -13.33 -35.26
C TRP A 113 5.88 -12.81 -34.57
N LEU A 114 4.72 -12.78 -35.25
CA LEU A 114 3.44 -12.41 -34.65
C LEU A 114 3.07 -13.30 -33.45
N THR A 115 3.38 -14.60 -33.49
CA THR A 115 3.19 -15.47 -32.31
C THR A 115 4.11 -15.10 -31.14
N LEU A 116 5.34 -14.65 -31.41
CA LEU A 116 6.29 -14.22 -30.38
C LEU A 116 5.85 -12.88 -29.74
N VAL A 117 5.41 -11.92 -30.54
CA VAL A 117 5.01 -10.58 -30.07
C VAL A 117 3.55 -10.48 -29.63
N TYR A 118 2.77 -11.57 -29.67
CA TYR A 118 1.33 -11.57 -29.32
C TYR A 118 1.02 -10.91 -27.97
N HIS A 119 1.91 -11.07 -26.99
CA HIS A 119 1.74 -10.50 -25.65
C HIS A 119 2.03 -8.99 -25.57
N VAL A 120 2.76 -8.44 -26.55
CA VAL A 120 3.25 -7.06 -26.67
C VAL A 120 2.43 -6.23 -27.67
N LEU A 121 1.40 -6.80 -28.29
CA LEU A 121 0.49 -6.04 -29.16
C LEU A 121 -0.27 -4.97 -28.37
N GLU A 122 -0.43 -3.80 -28.97
CA GLU A 122 -1.24 -2.70 -28.41
C GLU A 122 -2.71 -3.10 -28.32
N ASP A 123 -3.32 -3.54 -29.43
CA ASP A 123 -4.65 -4.15 -29.45
C ASP A 123 -4.61 -5.60 -29.98
N ARG A 124 -4.88 -6.56 -29.09
CA ARG A 124 -5.01 -7.99 -29.46
C ARG A 124 -6.29 -8.27 -30.24
N SER A 125 -7.29 -7.38 -30.16
CA SER A 125 -8.56 -7.54 -30.84
C SER A 125 -8.39 -7.49 -32.37
N ILE A 126 -7.34 -6.84 -32.88
CA ILE A 126 -7.11 -6.70 -34.32
C ILE A 126 -6.92 -8.06 -35.02
N LEU A 127 -6.20 -8.99 -34.37
CA LEU A 127 -6.05 -10.36 -34.87
C LEU A 127 -7.37 -11.13 -34.77
N SER A 128 -8.21 -10.84 -33.77
CA SER A 128 -9.54 -11.43 -33.68
C SER A 128 -10.47 -10.94 -34.80
N ARG A 129 -10.33 -9.69 -35.26
CA ARG A 129 -11.05 -9.13 -36.41
C ARG A 129 -10.57 -9.74 -37.72
N ALA A 130 -9.26 -9.99 -37.84
CA ALA A 130 -8.64 -10.64 -38.99
C ALA A 130 -8.80 -12.18 -39.00
N TYR A 131 -9.43 -12.77 -37.97
CA TYR A 131 -9.50 -14.22 -37.79
C TYR A 131 -10.05 -14.95 -39.02
N SER A 132 -11.09 -14.41 -39.67
CA SER A 132 -11.68 -15.01 -40.88
C SER A 132 -10.67 -15.09 -42.04
N VAL A 133 -9.87 -14.04 -42.22
CA VAL A 133 -8.84 -13.96 -43.28
C VAL A 133 -7.72 -14.97 -42.98
N LEU A 134 -7.23 -14.97 -41.74
CA LEU A 134 -6.21 -15.91 -41.29
C LEU A 134 -6.68 -17.36 -41.40
N PHE A 135 -7.94 -17.65 -41.06
CA PHE A 135 -8.51 -18.99 -41.15
C PHE A 135 -8.55 -19.51 -42.59
N ASN A 136 -8.91 -18.67 -43.56
CA ASN A 136 -8.98 -19.05 -44.97
C ASN A 136 -7.60 -19.36 -45.59
N LEU A 137 -6.50 -18.90 -44.97
CA LEU A 137 -5.15 -19.15 -45.46
C LEU A 137 -4.56 -20.49 -44.98
N LEU A 138 -5.29 -21.26 -44.16
CA LEU A 138 -4.86 -22.57 -43.63
C LEU A 138 -4.60 -23.62 -44.72
N ASP A 139 -5.19 -23.46 -45.91
CA ASP A 139 -4.97 -24.37 -47.04
C ASP A 139 -3.48 -24.38 -47.48
N THR A 140 -2.76 -23.28 -47.27
CA THR A 140 -1.37 -23.13 -47.71
C THR A 140 -0.39 -23.87 -46.80
N ALA A 141 0.15 -25.00 -47.27
CA ALA A 141 0.96 -25.93 -46.47
C ALA A 141 2.19 -25.31 -45.78
N ILE A 142 2.91 -24.38 -46.44
CA ILE A 142 4.18 -23.82 -45.93
C ILE A 142 3.97 -22.93 -44.71
N ILE A 143 2.89 -22.13 -44.69
CA ILE A 143 2.59 -21.19 -43.59
C ILE A 143 1.70 -21.82 -42.50
N ARG A 144 1.02 -22.93 -42.81
CA ARG A 144 0.03 -23.58 -41.96
C ARG A 144 0.50 -23.83 -40.52
N PRO A 145 1.73 -24.31 -40.23
CA PRO A 145 2.15 -24.56 -38.85
C PRO A 145 2.21 -23.29 -37.99
N SER A 146 2.80 -22.22 -38.52
CA SER A 146 2.89 -20.92 -37.83
C SER A 146 1.51 -20.26 -37.73
N LEU A 147 0.69 -20.39 -38.76
CA LEU A 147 -0.67 -19.84 -38.81
C LEU A 147 -1.61 -20.53 -37.82
N ALA A 148 -1.56 -21.87 -37.74
CA ALA A 148 -2.36 -22.64 -36.80
C ALA A 148 -2.01 -22.31 -35.34
N HIS A 149 -0.72 -22.06 -35.05
CA HIS A 149 -0.29 -21.59 -33.74
C HIS A 149 -0.83 -20.19 -33.43
N LEU A 150 -0.74 -19.24 -34.38
CA LEU A 150 -1.31 -17.91 -34.19
C LEU A 150 -2.82 -17.97 -33.96
N LEU A 151 -3.54 -18.77 -34.77
CA LEU A 151 -4.97 -18.97 -34.60
C LEU A 151 -5.28 -19.58 -33.23
N ALA A 152 -4.52 -20.56 -32.75
CA ALA A 152 -4.71 -21.13 -31.43
C ALA A 152 -4.65 -20.09 -30.31
N LEU A 153 -3.74 -19.10 -30.40
CA LEU A 153 -3.65 -18.00 -29.44
C LEU A 153 -4.82 -17.01 -29.54
N VAL A 154 -5.32 -16.77 -30.76
CA VAL A 154 -6.41 -15.81 -31.04
C VAL A 154 -7.79 -16.44 -30.85
N THR A 155 -7.90 -17.77 -30.85
CA THR A 155 -9.18 -18.49 -30.81
C THR A 155 -9.91 -18.17 -29.50
N ARG A 156 -11.16 -17.72 -29.64
CA ARG A 156 -12.13 -17.47 -28.57
C ARG A 156 -13.43 -18.16 -28.96
N ARG A 157 -14.38 -18.26 -28.03
CA ARG A 157 -15.66 -18.94 -28.28
C ARG A 157 -16.40 -18.43 -29.52
N LYS A 158 -16.44 -17.12 -29.75
CA LYS A 158 -17.04 -16.49 -30.96
C LYS A 158 -16.46 -16.98 -32.30
N HIS A 159 -15.22 -17.47 -32.29
CA HIS A 159 -14.52 -17.94 -33.48
C HIS A 159 -14.84 -19.40 -33.82
N VAL A 160 -15.26 -20.20 -32.84
CA VAL A 160 -15.59 -21.62 -32.99
C VAL A 160 -17.03 -21.74 -33.46
N ARG A 161 -17.21 -21.82 -34.79
CA ARG A 161 -18.53 -21.99 -35.43
C ARG A 161 -18.62 -23.33 -36.17
N PRO A 162 -19.82 -23.93 -36.30
CA PRO A 162 -20.00 -25.24 -36.94
C PRO A 162 -19.33 -25.37 -38.31
N PHE A 163 -19.46 -24.38 -39.19
CA PHE A 163 -18.85 -24.40 -40.52
C PHE A 163 -17.30 -24.42 -40.49
N ARG A 164 -16.67 -23.75 -39.52
CA ARG A 164 -15.20 -23.74 -39.36
C ARG A 164 -14.70 -25.07 -38.81
N ILE A 165 -15.45 -25.67 -37.89
CA ILE A 165 -15.15 -27.02 -37.39
C ILE A 165 -15.19 -28.02 -38.56
N GLN A 166 -16.24 -27.96 -39.39
CA GLN A 166 -16.36 -28.81 -40.57
C GLN A 166 -15.22 -28.58 -41.58
N ALA A 167 -14.89 -27.33 -41.90
CA ALA A 167 -13.79 -26.99 -42.80
C ALA A 167 -12.44 -27.51 -42.27
N LEU A 168 -12.18 -27.37 -40.97
CA LEU A 168 -10.93 -27.79 -40.36
C LEU A 168 -10.82 -29.32 -40.25
N LEU A 169 -11.92 -30.01 -39.98
CA LEU A 169 -11.99 -31.48 -40.07
C LEU A 169 -11.77 -31.99 -41.49
N ALA A 170 -12.35 -31.32 -42.50
CA ALA A 170 -12.14 -31.66 -43.90
C ALA A 170 -10.67 -31.47 -44.31
N LEU A 171 -10.07 -30.34 -43.94
CA LEU A 171 -8.65 -30.05 -44.21
C LEU A 171 -7.72 -31.03 -43.51
N SER A 172 -8.03 -31.40 -42.26
CA SER A 172 -7.27 -32.39 -41.49
C SER A 172 -7.29 -33.79 -42.14
N ARG A 173 -8.45 -34.21 -42.67
CA ARG A 173 -8.58 -35.48 -43.42
C ARG A 173 -7.80 -35.45 -44.73
N GLN A 174 -7.86 -34.34 -45.48
CA GLN A 174 -7.15 -34.20 -46.76
C GLN A 174 -5.62 -34.19 -46.60
N THR A 175 -5.12 -33.69 -45.46
CA THR A 175 -3.69 -33.51 -45.21
C THR A 175 -3.06 -34.62 -44.35
N GLY A 176 -3.82 -35.68 -44.02
CA GLY A 176 -3.31 -36.84 -43.28
C GLY A 176 -3.06 -36.57 -41.80
N ASN A 177 -3.98 -35.85 -41.12
CA ASN A 177 -3.90 -35.52 -39.69
C ASN A 177 -2.63 -34.73 -39.32
N ASP A 178 -2.35 -33.64 -40.04
CA ASP A 178 -1.29 -32.67 -39.72
C ASP A 178 -1.36 -32.26 -38.23
N ALA A 179 -0.23 -32.38 -37.52
CA ALA A 179 -0.12 -32.09 -36.09
C ALA A 179 -0.56 -30.66 -35.73
N SER A 180 -0.34 -29.70 -36.62
CA SER A 180 -0.71 -28.30 -36.40
C SER A 180 -2.24 -28.09 -36.42
N LEU A 181 -2.95 -28.78 -37.32
CA LEU A 181 -4.41 -28.75 -37.41
C LEU A 181 -5.06 -29.54 -36.28
N VAL A 182 -4.48 -30.68 -35.90
CA VAL A 182 -4.92 -31.48 -34.75
C VAL A 182 -4.80 -30.68 -33.44
N GLY A 183 -3.72 -29.91 -33.28
CA GLY A 183 -3.57 -28.98 -32.15
C GLY A 183 -4.67 -27.92 -32.12
N LEU A 184 -5.03 -27.34 -33.27
CA LEU A 184 -6.11 -26.34 -33.35
C LEU A 184 -7.50 -26.94 -33.09
N LEU A 185 -7.75 -28.19 -33.51
CA LEU A 185 -8.97 -28.95 -33.15
C LEU A 185 -9.12 -29.14 -31.64
N ARG A 186 -8.01 -29.35 -30.92
CA ARG A 186 -8.04 -29.47 -29.45
C ARG A 186 -8.46 -28.16 -28.80
N VAL A 187 -7.90 -27.04 -29.24
CA VAL A 187 -8.30 -25.71 -28.76
C VAL A 187 -9.78 -25.45 -29.03
N PHE A 188 -10.31 -25.87 -30.18
CA PHE A 188 -11.75 -25.75 -30.47
C PHE A 188 -12.60 -26.65 -29.56
N LYS A 189 -12.11 -27.85 -29.25
CA LYS A 189 -12.76 -28.79 -28.33
C LYS A 189 -12.81 -28.26 -26.90
N ASP A 190 -11.79 -27.52 -26.45
CA ASP A 190 -11.79 -26.89 -25.12
C ASP A 190 -12.97 -25.90 -24.95
N TYR A 191 -13.39 -25.24 -26.05
CA TYR A 191 -14.56 -24.34 -26.03
C TYR A 191 -15.90 -25.05 -26.28
N TYR A 192 -15.91 -26.18 -26.99
CA TYR A 192 -17.11 -26.97 -27.30
C TYR A 192 -16.81 -28.49 -27.17
N PRO A 193 -16.94 -29.06 -25.96
CA PRO A 193 -16.60 -30.45 -25.68
C PRO A 193 -17.54 -31.47 -26.36
N GLU A 194 -18.72 -31.04 -26.81
CA GLU A 194 -19.71 -31.88 -27.50
C GLU A 194 -19.32 -32.25 -28.94
N ILE A 195 -18.28 -31.62 -29.50
CA ILE A 195 -17.79 -31.96 -30.83
C ILE A 195 -17.13 -33.35 -30.77
N ILE A 196 -17.79 -34.34 -31.39
CA ILE A 196 -17.24 -35.69 -31.60
C ILE A 196 -16.16 -35.63 -32.68
N VAL A 197 -14.98 -35.14 -32.30
CA VAL A 197 -13.77 -35.26 -33.11
C VAL A 197 -13.28 -36.70 -32.94
N GLY A 198 -13.57 -37.58 -33.92
CA GLY A 198 -13.23 -39.01 -33.91
C GLY A 198 -11.73 -39.34 -33.87
N GLU A 199 -11.30 -40.42 -34.51
CA GLU A 199 -9.93 -40.98 -34.45
C GLU A 199 -8.76 -40.00 -34.71
N ALA A 200 -9.02 -38.82 -35.27
CA ALA A 200 -8.05 -37.73 -35.50
C ALA A 200 -7.32 -37.21 -34.24
N LEU A 201 -7.87 -37.40 -33.04
CA LEU A 201 -7.25 -36.93 -31.78
C LEU A 201 -6.41 -37.98 -31.03
N ARG A 202 -6.37 -39.24 -31.48
CA ARG A 202 -5.70 -40.36 -30.76
C ARG A 202 -4.16 -40.27 -30.71
N GLY A 203 -3.54 -39.31 -31.39
CA GLY A 203 -2.08 -39.12 -31.39
C GLY A 203 -1.57 -38.14 -30.32
N LYS A 204 -0.34 -38.32 -29.82
CA LYS A 204 0.38 -37.39 -28.91
C LYS A 204 0.81 -36.06 -29.58
N ALA A 205 0.14 -35.63 -30.65
CA ALA A 205 0.51 -34.46 -31.42
C ALA A 205 0.06 -33.16 -30.73
N SER A 206 1.01 -32.60 -29.96
CA SER A 206 1.25 -31.19 -29.60
C SER A 206 0.19 -30.35 -28.88
N ALA A 207 0.54 -29.90 -27.67
CA ALA A 207 0.17 -28.60 -27.15
C ALA A 207 1.12 -27.57 -27.80
N PHE A 208 0.60 -26.56 -28.50
CA PHE A 208 1.41 -25.50 -29.10
C PHE A 208 2.40 -24.93 -28.08
N LYS A 209 3.68 -25.31 -28.18
CA LYS A 209 4.74 -24.78 -27.31
C LYS A 209 5.21 -23.44 -27.88
N HIS A 210 5.62 -22.53 -26.99
CA HIS A 210 6.18 -21.24 -27.39
C HIS A 210 7.34 -21.46 -28.39
N PRO A 211 7.36 -20.79 -29.56
CA PRO A 211 8.28 -21.15 -30.64
C PRO A 211 9.75 -20.92 -30.30
N ASP A 212 10.01 -19.96 -29.40
CA ASP A 212 11.36 -19.62 -28.93
C ASP A 212 11.28 -18.92 -27.55
N PRO A 213 11.59 -19.61 -26.44
CA PRO A 213 11.60 -18.98 -25.11
C PRO A 213 12.81 -18.07 -24.88
N ALA A 214 13.95 -18.35 -25.50
CA ALA A 214 15.16 -17.55 -25.35
C ALA A 214 14.99 -16.17 -26.00
N TRP A 215 14.39 -16.13 -27.20
CA TRP A 215 14.02 -14.88 -27.87
C TRP A 215 13.07 -14.02 -27.01
N ARG A 216 12.10 -14.66 -26.35
CA ARG A 216 11.14 -13.98 -25.48
C ARG A 216 11.79 -13.37 -24.24
N GLN A 217 12.63 -14.14 -23.56
CA GLN A 217 13.39 -13.63 -22.42
C GLN A 217 14.20 -12.39 -22.81
N ARG A 218 14.82 -12.41 -23.99
CA ARG A 218 15.57 -11.27 -24.49
C ARG A 218 14.69 -10.04 -24.77
N LEU A 219 13.49 -10.23 -25.33
CA LEU A 219 12.54 -9.14 -25.53
C LEU A 219 12.11 -8.51 -24.20
N ASP A 220 11.81 -9.35 -23.20
CA ASP A 220 11.42 -8.89 -21.87
C ASP A 220 12.55 -8.06 -21.22
N GLU A 221 13.81 -8.50 -21.34
CA GLU A 221 14.99 -7.74 -20.88
C GLU A 221 15.09 -6.35 -21.51
N ILE A 222 14.94 -6.26 -22.84
CA ILE A 222 15.01 -4.98 -23.58
C ILE A 222 13.90 -4.03 -23.12
N GLN A 223 12.67 -4.53 -22.99
CA GLN A 223 11.55 -3.72 -22.55
C GLN A 223 11.65 -3.30 -21.08
N HIS A 224 12.20 -4.16 -20.22
CA HIS A 224 12.46 -3.83 -18.82
C HIS A 224 13.53 -2.75 -18.69
N ALA A 225 14.66 -2.91 -19.39
CA ALA A 225 15.73 -1.91 -19.42
C ALA A 225 15.22 -0.55 -19.92
N HIS A 226 14.34 -0.55 -20.93
CA HIS A 226 13.78 0.70 -21.45
C HIS A 226 12.72 1.32 -20.53
N ARG A 227 11.85 0.50 -19.90
CA ARG A 227 10.85 0.99 -18.92
C ARG A 227 11.51 1.64 -17.70
N GLN A 228 12.58 1.03 -17.17
CA GLN A 228 13.36 1.58 -16.07
C GLN A 228 14.05 2.90 -16.42
N ALA A 229 14.44 3.08 -17.68
CA ALA A 229 15.04 4.32 -18.17
C ALA A 229 14.00 5.42 -18.48
N ALA A 230 12.75 5.06 -18.76
CA ALA A 230 11.72 5.99 -19.22
C ALA A 230 10.85 6.58 -18.09
N GLN A 231 10.56 5.83 -17.00
CA GLN A 231 9.69 6.31 -15.92
C GLN A 231 10.04 5.67 -14.55
N GLY A 232 9.72 6.39 -13.47
CA GLY A 232 9.86 5.99 -12.06
C GLY A 232 8.98 4.79 -11.64
N PRO A 233 8.49 4.72 -10.38
CA PRO A 233 8.02 3.48 -9.75
C PRO A 233 6.93 2.77 -10.59
N PRO A 234 6.92 1.42 -10.59
CA PRO A 234 6.17 0.61 -11.54
C PRO A 234 4.68 0.95 -11.50
N GLU A 235 4.09 1.24 -12.67
CA GLU A 235 2.64 1.27 -12.82
C GLU A 235 2.06 -0.02 -12.27
N HIS A 236 1.18 0.13 -11.29
CA HIS A 236 0.47 -0.96 -10.64
C HIS A 236 -0.25 -1.73 -11.75
N GLN A 237 0.04 -3.03 -11.86
CA GLN A 237 -0.61 -3.93 -12.82
C GLN A 237 -2.10 -3.65 -12.84
N ASN A 238 -2.62 -3.20 -13.99
CA ASN A 238 -4.03 -2.88 -14.18
C ASN A 238 -4.88 -4.09 -13.77
N GLY A 239 -5.45 -4.05 -12.56
CA GLY A 239 -6.28 -5.12 -11.98
C GLY A 239 -7.66 -5.25 -12.63
N PHE A 240 -7.71 -5.09 -13.95
CA PHE A 240 -8.87 -5.22 -14.83
C PHE A 240 -8.71 -6.39 -15.81
N ARG A 241 -7.80 -7.31 -15.50
CA ARG A 241 -7.55 -8.56 -16.22
C ARG A 241 -7.55 -9.70 -15.22
N VAL A 242 -8.08 -10.85 -15.62
CA VAL A 242 -7.98 -12.08 -14.82
C VAL A 242 -6.52 -12.41 -14.57
N TYR A 243 -6.18 -12.59 -13.30
CA TYR A 243 -4.84 -12.88 -12.84
C TYR A 243 -4.47 -14.33 -13.19
N ARG A 244 -3.89 -14.50 -14.39
CA ARG A 244 -3.35 -15.79 -14.85
C ARG A 244 -1.87 -15.87 -14.50
N ASN A 245 -1.55 -16.32 -13.30
CA ASN A 245 -0.16 -16.60 -12.95
C ASN A 245 0.36 -17.79 -13.78
N ALA A 246 1.15 -17.51 -14.82
CA ALA A 246 1.73 -18.50 -15.71
C ALA A 246 2.81 -19.37 -15.02
N ASN A 247 3.36 -18.92 -13.89
CA ASN A 247 4.34 -19.66 -13.09
C ASN A 247 3.70 -20.18 -11.79
N ARG A 248 2.85 -21.21 -11.89
CA ARG A 248 2.41 -22.01 -10.74
C ARG A 248 3.53 -22.95 -10.29
N SER A 249 4.56 -22.40 -9.66
CA SER A 249 5.50 -23.20 -8.86
C SER A 249 4.97 -23.29 -7.43
N GLY A 250 4.50 -24.47 -7.03
CA GLY A 250 4.30 -24.88 -5.62
C GLY A 250 3.15 -24.25 -4.82
N ARG A 251 3.08 -22.91 -4.72
CA ARG A 251 2.50 -22.22 -3.54
C ARG A 251 0.99 -21.92 -3.58
N ASN A 252 0.35 -21.92 -4.75
CA ASN A 252 -1.09 -21.59 -4.91
C ASN A 252 -1.91 -22.72 -5.57
N LYS A 253 -1.72 -23.98 -5.17
CA LYS A 253 -2.47 -25.11 -5.76
C LYS A 253 -3.90 -25.25 -5.23
N LEU A 254 -4.17 -24.82 -3.98
CA LEU A 254 -5.50 -24.98 -3.37
C LEU A 254 -6.55 -24.05 -3.97
N ILE A 255 -6.17 -22.84 -4.41
CA ILE A 255 -7.13 -21.88 -4.96
C ILE A 255 -7.31 -22.12 -6.46
N PRO A 256 -8.51 -22.51 -6.89
CA PRO A 256 -8.80 -22.67 -8.31
C PRO A 256 -8.62 -21.37 -9.09
N SER A 257 -8.22 -21.47 -10.36
CA SER A 257 -8.23 -20.31 -11.27
C SER A 257 -9.65 -19.93 -11.65
N VAL A 258 -9.87 -18.65 -11.92
CA VAL A 258 -11.13 -18.14 -12.48
C VAL A 258 -11.43 -18.88 -13.79
N HIS A 259 -12.50 -19.67 -13.81
CA HIS A 259 -12.98 -20.36 -15.00
C HIS A 259 -14.51 -20.41 -15.11
N THR A 260 -15.03 -20.13 -16.31
CA THR A 260 -16.45 -20.23 -16.68
C THR A 260 -16.66 -21.29 -17.78
N SER A 261 -17.38 -22.37 -17.47
CA SER A 261 -17.60 -23.48 -18.44
C SER A 261 -18.98 -23.49 -19.11
N TYR A 262 -19.95 -22.75 -18.57
CA TYR A 262 -21.35 -22.76 -19.05
C TYR A 262 -21.88 -21.36 -19.40
N ALA A 263 -21.06 -20.51 -20.02
CA ALA A 263 -21.53 -19.20 -20.47
C ALA A 263 -22.60 -19.35 -21.58
N LYS A 264 -23.66 -18.54 -21.57
CA LYS A 264 -24.64 -18.47 -22.67
C LYS A 264 -24.09 -17.66 -23.85
N GLU A 265 -24.64 -17.82 -25.06
CA GLU A 265 -24.15 -17.10 -26.26
C GLU A 265 -24.22 -15.57 -26.11
N ASP A 266 -25.17 -15.05 -25.32
CA ASP A 266 -25.34 -13.61 -25.04
C ASP A 266 -24.53 -13.11 -23.82
N SER A 267 -23.85 -14.02 -23.11
CA SER A 267 -23.09 -13.70 -21.89
C SER A 267 -21.61 -13.49 -22.20
N VAL A 268 -20.96 -12.65 -21.38
CA VAL A 268 -19.51 -12.41 -21.42
C VAL A 268 -18.89 -13.07 -20.21
N THR A 269 -17.70 -13.64 -20.39
CA THR A 269 -16.96 -14.27 -19.29
C THR A 269 -15.95 -13.30 -18.69
N LEU A 270 -15.58 -13.45 -17.41
CA LEU A 270 -14.50 -12.62 -16.84
C LEU A 270 -13.17 -12.79 -17.60
N GLU A 271 -12.92 -13.98 -18.15
CA GLU A 271 -11.71 -14.27 -18.92
C GLU A 271 -11.55 -13.42 -20.19
N GLU A 272 -12.65 -12.83 -20.69
CA GLU A 272 -12.68 -12.00 -21.89
C GLU A 272 -12.47 -10.50 -21.61
N ILE A 273 -12.47 -10.08 -20.34
CA ILE A 273 -12.28 -8.69 -19.93
C ILE A 273 -10.79 -8.35 -19.92
N GLU A 274 -10.42 -7.36 -20.73
CA GLU A 274 -9.02 -6.93 -20.86
C GLU A 274 -8.75 -5.52 -20.32
N ASN A 275 -9.79 -4.71 -20.09
CA ASN A 275 -9.68 -3.32 -19.68
C ASN A 275 -10.95 -2.84 -18.92
N VAL A 276 -10.85 -1.66 -18.31
CA VAL A 276 -11.95 -1.03 -17.55
C VAL A 276 -13.19 -0.83 -18.41
N SER A 277 -13.03 -0.31 -19.62
CA SER A 277 -14.13 -0.01 -20.53
C SER A 277 -14.93 -1.26 -20.87
N SER A 278 -14.25 -2.39 -21.08
CA SER A 278 -14.85 -3.70 -21.34
C SER A 278 -15.60 -4.25 -20.13
N LEU A 279 -15.08 -4.04 -18.91
CA LEU A 279 -15.78 -4.42 -17.68
C LEU A 279 -17.10 -3.65 -17.53
N VAL A 280 -17.06 -2.33 -17.68
CA VAL A 280 -18.24 -1.46 -17.48
C VAL A 280 -19.32 -1.74 -18.53
N GLN A 281 -18.93 -1.89 -19.80
CA GLN A 281 -19.89 -2.14 -20.89
C GLN A 281 -20.60 -3.49 -20.76
N ASN A 282 -19.95 -4.49 -20.17
CA ASN A 282 -20.47 -5.84 -20.10
C ASN A 282 -20.95 -6.24 -18.70
N ILE A 283 -20.94 -5.35 -17.71
CA ILE A 283 -21.16 -5.69 -16.29
C ILE A 283 -22.46 -6.47 -16.03
N GLU A 284 -23.53 -6.15 -16.77
CA GLU A 284 -24.83 -6.81 -16.66
C GLU A 284 -24.87 -8.18 -17.35
N LYS A 285 -24.02 -8.38 -18.36
CA LYS A 285 -23.94 -9.60 -19.17
C LYS A 285 -22.87 -10.58 -18.67
N LEU A 286 -22.16 -10.24 -17.61
CA LEU A 286 -21.11 -11.09 -17.05
C LEU A 286 -21.71 -12.28 -16.31
N ASP A 287 -21.34 -13.48 -16.77
CA ASP A 287 -21.59 -14.73 -16.07
C ASP A 287 -20.51 -14.97 -15.00
N LEU A 288 -20.95 -15.39 -13.82
CA LEU A 288 -20.07 -15.65 -12.69
C LEU A 288 -19.23 -16.93 -12.92
N PRO A 289 -17.96 -16.96 -12.48
CA PRO A 289 -17.12 -18.15 -12.53
C PRO A 289 -17.73 -19.31 -11.75
N ASN A 290 -17.47 -20.53 -12.20
CA ASN A 290 -17.94 -21.73 -11.51
C ASN A 290 -17.29 -21.87 -10.12
N GLN A 291 -16.00 -21.52 -10.03
CA GLN A 291 -15.19 -21.62 -8.83
C GLN A 291 -14.99 -20.23 -8.22
N LEU A 292 -16.00 -19.74 -7.51
CA LEU A 292 -16.00 -18.43 -6.86
C LEU A 292 -14.92 -18.25 -5.78
N VAL A 293 -14.29 -19.33 -5.31
CA VAL A 293 -13.16 -19.27 -4.39
C VAL A 293 -11.98 -18.47 -4.96
N ALA A 294 -11.87 -18.40 -6.29
CA ALA A 294 -10.89 -17.56 -6.97
C ALA A 294 -11.00 -16.06 -6.60
N VAL A 295 -12.14 -15.61 -6.04
CA VAL A 295 -12.33 -14.26 -5.49
C VAL A 295 -11.24 -13.92 -4.47
N LEU A 296 -10.76 -14.89 -3.70
CA LEU A 296 -9.77 -14.60 -2.67
C LEU A 296 -8.42 -14.14 -3.27
N ALA A 297 -8.10 -14.58 -4.49
CA ALA A 297 -6.82 -14.29 -5.14
C ALA A 297 -6.92 -13.34 -6.35
N ASP A 298 -8.07 -13.25 -7.02
CA ASP A 298 -8.22 -12.49 -8.27
C ASP A 298 -8.84 -11.09 -8.04
N PRO A 299 -8.09 -9.99 -8.26
CA PRO A 299 -8.58 -8.63 -7.99
C PRO A 299 -9.73 -8.19 -8.89
N LEU A 300 -9.83 -8.73 -10.12
CA LEU A 300 -10.92 -8.38 -11.04
C LEU A 300 -12.24 -8.99 -10.56
N LEU A 301 -12.21 -10.24 -10.10
CA LEU A 301 -13.37 -10.92 -9.55
C LEU A 301 -13.83 -10.31 -8.22
N GLN A 302 -12.90 -9.85 -7.38
CA GLN A 302 -13.23 -9.07 -6.18
C GLN A 302 -13.97 -7.78 -6.53
N LYS A 303 -13.45 -7.01 -7.50
CA LYS A 303 -14.10 -5.79 -7.99
C LYS A 303 -15.49 -6.08 -8.55
N LEU A 304 -15.66 -7.17 -9.29
CA LEU A 304 -16.97 -7.57 -9.80
C LEU A 304 -17.96 -7.86 -8.67
N LEU A 305 -17.57 -8.59 -7.63
CA LEU A 305 -18.46 -8.88 -6.49
C LEU A 305 -18.74 -7.66 -5.60
N LEU A 306 -17.82 -6.69 -5.55
CA LEU A 306 -18.06 -5.41 -4.89
C LEU A 306 -19.09 -4.57 -5.66
N LEU A 307 -19.00 -4.54 -7.00
CA LEU A 307 -19.93 -3.79 -7.85
C LEU A 307 -21.28 -4.49 -8.02
N ARG A 308 -21.30 -5.83 -8.05
CA ARG A 308 -22.49 -6.67 -8.17
C ARG A 308 -22.53 -7.69 -7.03
N PRO A 309 -22.99 -7.28 -5.83
CA PRO A 309 -23.09 -8.19 -4.70
C PRO A 309 -24.13 -9.28 -4.99
N SER A 310 -23.76 -10.53 -4.71
CA SER A 310 -24.65 -11.69 -4.82
C SER A 310 -24.56 -12.50 -3.54
N SER A 311 -25.67 -12.61 -2.81
CA SER A 311 -25.76 -13.34 -1.55
C SER A 311 -25.39 -14.82 -1.73
N ASP A 312 -25.81 -15.44 -2.85
CA ASP A 312 -25.47 -16.81 -3.17
C ASP A 312 -23.99 -16.99 -3.47
N SER A 313 -23.35 -16.00 -4.10
CA SER A 313 -21.90 -16.03 -4.34
C SER A 313 -21.11 -15.97 -3.05
N TYR A 314 -21.47 -15.07 -2.13
CA TYR A 314 -20.84 -14.98 -0.82
C TYR A 314 -21.08 -16.24 0.02
N ARG A 315 -22.28 -16.85 -0.03
CA ARG A 315 -22.56 -18.14 0.63
C ARG A 315 -21.69 -19.27 0.11
N ARG A 316 -21.45 -19.36 -1.21
CA ARG A 316 -20.56 -20.39 -1.79
C ARG A 316 -19.12 -20.23 -1.34
N VAL A 317 -18.61 -18.99 -1.32
CA VAL A 317 -17.26 -18.69 -0.80
C VAL A 317 -17.18 -19.03 0.69
N ALA A 318 -18.20 -18.64 1.46
CA ALA A 318 -18.29 -18.93 2.90
C ALA A 318 -18.34 -20.44 3.18
N ASN A 319 -19.10 -21.22 2.42
CA ASN A 319 -19.19 -22.67 2.61
C ASN A 319 -17.85 -23.37 2.29
N TRP A 320 -17.16 -22.95 1.23
CA TRP A 320 -15.85 -23.50 0.89
C TRP A 320 -14.78 -23.12 1.92
N LEU A 321 -14.76 -21.85 2.36
CA LEU A 321 -13.88 -21.42 3.45
C LEU A 321 -14.19 -22.24 4.72
N GLY A 322 -15.47 -22.41 5.03
CA GLY A 322 -15.92 -23.20 6.17
C GLY A 322 -15.43 -24.64 6.13
N SER A 323 -15.51 -25.32 4.97
CA SER A 323 -15.01 -26.69 4.86
C SER A 323 -13.48 -26.77 5.04
N VAL A 324 -12.72 -25.90 4.34
CA VAL A 324 -11.24 -25.93 4.44
C VAL A 324 -10.76 -25.58 5.84
N LEU A 325 -11.41 -24.63 6.50
CA LEU A 325 -11.06 -24.22 7.86
C LEU A 325 -11.48 -25.28 8.89
N GLN A 326 -12.60 -25.97 8.68
CA GLN A 326 -13.04 -27.07 9.55
C GLN A 326 -12.08 -28.26 9.45
N ASP A 327 -11.67 -28.65 8.24
CA ASP A 327 -10.68 -29.71 8.01
C ASP A 327 -9.35 -29.37 8.72
N ALA A 328 -8.97 -28.08 8.80
CA ALA A 328 -7.79 -27.63 9.52
C ALA A 328 -7.95 -27.67 11.06
N VAL A 329 -9.15 -27.41 11.59
CA VAL A 329 -9.44 -27.57 13.03
C VAL A 329 -9.45 -29.04 13.43
N ASP A 330 -9.97 -29.91 12.57
CA ASP A 330 -10.06 -31.35 12.79
C ASP A 330 -8.68 -32.06 12.68
N GLY A 331 -7.66 -31.34 12.21
CA GLY A 331 -6.27 -31.82 12.11
C GLY A 331 -5.99 -32.61 10.83
N ASP A 332 -6.89 -32.58 9.85
CA ASP A 332 -6.79 -33.31 8.59
C ASP A 332 -5.95 -32.57 7.52
N VAL A 333 -5.45 -31.36 7.84
CA VAL A 333 -4.68 -30.50 6.92
C VAL A 333 -3.32 -30.14 7.52
N ASP A 334 -2.28 -30.18 6.69
CA ASP A 334 -0.92 -29.75 7.05
C ASP A 334 -0.90 -28.27 7.49
N GLU A 335 -0.12 -27.95 8.54
CA GLU A 335 0.00 -26.58 9.06
C GLU A 335 0.41 -25.56 7.98
N ASP A 336 1.34 -25.92 7.09
CA ASP A 336 1.78 -25.06 5.99
C ASP A 336 0.62 -24.70 5.04
N THR A 337 -0.29 -25.64 4.80
CA THR A 337 -1.45 -25.43 3.94
C THR A 337 -2.44 -24.46 4.59
N LEU A 338 -2.66 -24.59 5.90
CA LEU A 338 -3.49 -23.64 6.66
C LEU A 338 -2.93 -22.22 6.57
N TRP A 339 -1.62 -22.05 6.76
CA TRP A 339 -0.99 -20.73 6.70
C TRP A 339 -1.04 -20.09 5.32
N ASP A 340 -0.89 -20.88 4.26
CA ASP A 340 -1.01 -20.39 2.88
C ASP A 340 -2.46 -19.97 2.56
N VAL A 341 -3.46 -20.68 3.08
CA VAL A 341 -4.88 -20.26 2.99
C VAL A 341 -5.13 -18.97 3.77
N LEU A 342 -4.63 -18.88 5.01
CA LEU A 342 -4.79 -17.68 5.84
C LEU A 342 -4.08 -16.46 5.25
N GLU A 343 -2.97 -16.64 4.53
CA GLU A 343 -2.28 -15.55 3.84
C GLU A 343 -3.16 -14.96 2.73
N VAL A 344 -3.77 -15.81 1.90
CA VAL A 344 -4.69 -15.36 0.84
C VAL A 344 -5.97 -14.75 1.43
N VAL A 345 -6.50 -15.32 2.50
CA VAL A 345 -7.64 -14.75 3.24
C VAL A 345 -7.29 -13.39 3.83
N LYS A 346 -6.08 -13.23 4.38
CA LYS A 346 -5.60 -11.96 4.91
C LYS A 346 -5.54 -10.89 3.83
N ASP A 347 -5.02 -11.21 2.64
CA ASP A 347 -5.02 -10.26 1.52
C ASP A 347 -6.44 -9.89 1.09
N PHE A 348 -7.35 -10.87 1.05
CA PHE A 348 -8.77 -10.63 0.77
C PHE A 348 -9.43 -9.71 1.82
N VAL A 349 -9.21 -9.96 3.11
CA VAL A 349 -9.76 -9.13 4.21
C VAL A 349 -9.16 -7.72 4.19
N VAL A 350 -7.87 -7.59 3.91
CA VAL A 350 -7.20 -6.28 3.78
C VAL A 350 -7.74 -5.50 2.58
N GLN A 351 -8.08 -6.17 1.48
CA GLN A 351 -8.64 -5.53 0.28
C GLN A 351 -10.12 -5.15 0.45
N THR A 352 -10.92 -6.06 1.02
CA THR A 352 -12.37 -5.84 1.22
C THR A 352 -12.71 -5.06 2.48
N ARG A 353 -11.78 -4.94 3.43
CA ARG A 353 -11.94 -4.31 4.75
C ARG A 353 -13.07 -4.92 5.59
N ALA A 354 -13.41 -6.18 5.33
CA ALA A 354 -14.47 -6.90 6.04
C ALA A 354 -14.04 -8.34 6.30
N VAL A 355 -14.28 -8.83 7.51
CA VAL A 355 -14.04 -10.22 7.89
C VAL A 355 -15.30 -11.05 7.65
N PRO A 356 -15.27 -12.07 6.78
CA PRO A 356 -16.36 -13.03 6.65
C PRO A 356 -16.75 -13.67 8.01
N PRO A 357 -18.06 -13.78 8.34
CA PRO A 357 -18.50 -14.38 9.60
C PRO A 357 -17.98 -15.80 9.85
N VAL A 358 -17.77 -16.58 8.78
CA VAL A 358 -17.18 -17.93 8.86
C VAL A 358 -15.77 -17.92 9.45
N LEU A 359 -14.98 -16.85 9.20
CA LEU A 359 -13.66 -16.72 9.82
C LEU A 359 -13.76 -16.42 11.30
N LEU A 360 -14.77 -15.67 11.74
CA LEU A 360 -14.98 -15.42 13.17
C LEU A 360 -15.33 -16.72 13.89
N ASP A 361 -16.25 -17.53 13.35
CA ASP A 361 -16.58 -18.86 13.91
C ASP A 361 -15.39 -19.84 13.87
N PHE A 362 -14.52 -19.74 12.86
CA PHE A 362 -13.26 -20.48 12.86
C PHE A 362 -12.36 -20.02 14.00
N PHE A 363 -12.14 -18.71 14.17
CA PHE A 363 -11.24 -18.19 15.22
C PHE A 363 -11.72 -18.52 16.64
N THR A 364 -13.03 -18.59 16.90
CA THR A 364 -13.54 -19.01 18.21
C THR A 364 -13.18 -20.46 18.56
N ARG A 365 -13.01 -21.33 17.57
CA ARG A 365 -12.61 -22.74 17.76
C ARG A 365 -11.10 -22.94 17.68
N PHE A 366 -10.44 -22.22 16.78
CA PHE A 366 -9.01 -22.33 16.51
C PHE A 366 -8.12 -21.67 17.59
N LEU A 367 -8.48 -20.48 18.07
CA LEU A 367 -7.63 -19.75 19.02
C LEU A 367 -7.43 -20.47 20.37
N PRO A 368 -8.42 -21.20 20.94
CA PRO A 368 -8.21 -22.01 22.14
C PRO A 368 -7.22 -23.17 21.98
N ILE A 369 -7.10 -23.74 20.78
CA ILE A 369 -6.19 -24.85 20.48
C ILE A 369 -4.82 -24.38 19.96
N TRP A 370 -4.74 -23.14 19.49
CA TRP A 370 -3.51 -22.57 18.97
C TRP A 370 -2.50 -22.27 20.09
N ASP A 371 -1.27 -22.75 19.91
CA ASP A 371 -0.16 -22.57 20.87
C ASP A 371 0.51 -21.18 20.77
N GLY A 372 -0.01 -20.33 19.89
CA GLY A 372 0.55 -19.02 19.59
C GLY A 372 1.80 -19.08 18.72
N SER A 373 2.18 -20.20 18.11
CA SER A 373 3.36 -20.29 17.21
C SER A 373 2.99 -20.06 15.72
N GLY A 374 3.98 -19.99 14.83
CA GLY A 374 3.76 -19.81 13.38
C GLY A 374 3.64 -18.35 12.91
N ARG A 375 2.84 -18.10 11.86
CA ARG A 375 2.73 -16.79 11.19
C ARG A 375 1.73 -15.85 11.91
N ARG A 376 2.00 -15.51 13.18
CA ARG A 376 1.14 -14.67 14.06
C ARG A 376 0.59 -13.40 13.40
N HIS A 377 1.42 -12.72 12.63
CA HIS A 377 1.08 -11.46 11.97
C HIS A 377 -0.16 -11.60 11.04
N LEU A 378 -0.37 -12.76 10.42
CA LEU A 378 -1.54 -13.01 9.56
C LEU A 378 -2.83 -12.97 10.37
N VAL A 379 -2.85 -13.63 11.53
CA VAL A 379 -4.00 -13.65 12.43
C VAL A 379 -4.30 -12.24 12.95
N LEU A 380 -3.27 -11.51 13.40
CA LEU A 380 -3.42 -10.14 13.90
C LEU A 380 -3.91 -9.17 12.80
N ASP A 381 -3.38 -9.29 11.58
CA ASP A 381 -3.78 -8.45 10.46
C ASP A 381 -5.25 -8.71 10.03
N ILE A 382 -5.72 -9.97 10.12
CA ILE A 382 -7.14 -10.30 9.87
C ILE A 382 -8.02 -9.73 10.99
N LEU A 383 -7.64 -9.98 12.26
CA LEU A 383 -8.43 -9.57 13.42
C LEU A 383 -8.49 -8.04 13.60
N ALA A 384 -7.59 -7.29 12.97
CA ALA A 384 -7.66 -5.83 12.94
C ALA A 384 -8.93 -5.29 12.23
N PHE A 385 -9.60 -6.10 11.40
CA PHE A 385 -10.82 -5.74 10.66
C PHE A 385 -12.09 -6.42 11.20
N VAL A 386 -12.09 -6.85 12.46
CA VAL A 386 -13.27 -7.45 13.11
C VAL A 386 -14.45 -6.45 13.14
N PRO A 387 -15.69 -6.90 12.86
CA PRO A 387 -16.86 -6.04 12.84
C PRO A 387 -17.13 -5.38 14.20
N LEU A 388 -17.85 -4.26 14.18
CA LEU A 388 -18.30 -3.57 15.39
C LEU A 388 -19.43 -4.36 16.07
N VAL A 389 -19.06 -5.18 17.05
CA VAL A 389 -19.95 -5.97 17.91
C VAL A 389 -19.73 -5.60 19.39
N GLU A 390 -20.52 -6.19 20.29
CA GLU A 390 -20.30 -6.01 21.73
C GLU A 390 -18.90 -6.48 22.13
N PHE A 391 -18.13 -5.60 22.78
CA PHE A 391 -16.74 -5.88 23.12
C PHE A 391 -16.60 -7.08 24.05
N ASN A 392 -17.55 -7.28 24.98
CA ASN A 392 -17.47 -8.39 25.93
C ASN A 392 -17.58 -9.75 25.21
N GLU A 393 -18.49 -9.89 24.26
CA GLU A 393 -18.62 -11.11 23.47
C GLU A 393 -17.37 -11.37 22.64
N LEU A 394 -16.87 -10.34 21.94
CA LEU A 394 -15.64 -10.42 21.16
C LEU A 394 -14.43 -10.76 22.04
N TYR A 395 -14.37 -10.18 23.24
CA TYR A 395 -13.28 -10.40 24.18
C TYR A 395 -13.27 -11.84 24.67
N HIS A 396 -14.41 -12.35 25.16
CA HIS A 396 -14.51 -13.70 25.70
C HIS A 396 -14.23 -14.80 24.66
N HIS A 397 -14.73 -14.65 23.43
CA HIS A 397 -14.67 -15.73 22.44
C HIS A 397 -13.44 -15.67 21.53
N ILE A 398 -12.82 -14.51 21.35
CA ILE A 398 -11.72 -14.32 20.37
C ILE A 398 -10.49 -13.71 21.04
N LEU A 399 -10.61 -12.52 21.63
CA LEU A 399 -9.41 -11.78 22.07
C LEU A 399 -8.76 -12.37 23.32
N MET A 400 -9.53 -12.90 24.27
CA MET A 400 -9.00 -13.56 25.47
C MET A 400 -8.25 -14.86 25.09
N PRO A 401 -8.82 -15.79 24.30
CA PRO A 401 -8.07 -16.93 23.77
C PRO A 401 -6.78 -16.52 23.05
N LEU A 402 -6.86 -15.48 22.21
CA LEU A 402 -5.68 -14.93 21.51
C LEU A 402 -4.60 -14.44 22.48
N GLU A 403 -4.98 -13.66 23.49
CA GLU A 403 -4.05 -13.16 24.52
C GLU A 403 -3.41 -14.31 25.32
N THR A 404 -4.18 -15.36 25.62
CA THR A 404 -3.67 -16.53 26.33
C THR A 404 -2.69 -17.34 25.47
N ALA A 405 -3.03 -17.60 24.21
CA ALA A 405 -2.19 -18.32 23.26
C ALA A 405 -0.86 -17.60 23.01
N MET A 406 -0.91 -16.28 22.83
CA MET A 406 0.28 -15.47 22.56
C MET A 406 1.21 -15.32 23.77
N ARG A 407 0.80 -15.74 24.98
CA ARG A 407 1.53 -15.54 26.25
C ARG A 407 1.97 -14.08 26.41
N VAL A 408 1.01 -13.18 26.63
CA VAL A 408 1.15 -11.69 26.68
C VAL A 408 2.08 -11.14 27.80
N ASN A 409 3.06 -11.92 28.27
CA ASN A 409 4.09 -11.50 29.19
C ASN A 409 5.40 -11.07 28.49
N GLU A 410 5.55 -11.33 27.19
CA GLU A 410 6.70 -10.90 26.40
C GLU A 410 6.50 -9.48 25.83
N PRO A 411 7.56 -8.65 25.73
CA PRO A 411 7.44 -7.26 25.28
C PRO A 411 7.00 -7.15 23.81
N SER A 412 7.49 -8.02 22.93
CA SER A 412 7.11 -8.08 21.50
C SER A 412 5.64 -8.45 21.32
N THR A 413 5.15 -9.36 22.16
CA THR A 413 3.75 -9.79 22.20
C THR A 413 2.83 -8.67 22.67
N LEU A 414 3.15 -8.00 23.78
CA LEU A 414 2.39 -6.85 24.29
C LEU A 414 2.30 -5.71 23.25
N GLN A 415 3.42 -5.42 22.59
CA GLN A 415 3.46 -4.42 21.52
C GLN A 415 2.57 -4.82 20.33
N SER A 416 2.59 -6.10 19.94
CA SER A 416 1.74 -6.63 18.87
C SER A 416 0.25 -6.59 19.22
N SER A 417 -0.10 -6.90 20.47
CA SER A 417 -1.47 -6.76 20.99
C SER A 417 -1.95 -5.31 20.98
N LEU A 418 -1.12 -4.36 21.43
CA LEU A 418 -1.46 -2.94 21.35
C LEU A 418 -1.63 -2.47 19.90
N LYS A 419 -0.81 -2.97 18.97
CA LYS A 419 -0.96 -2.68 17.54
C LYS A 419 -2.28 -3.24 16.99
N LEU A 420 -2.65 -4.47 17.37
CA LEU A 420 -3.95 -5.06 17.03
C LEU A 420 -5.10 -4.20 17.54
N TYR A 421 -5.12 -3.86 18.83
CA TYR A 421 -6.17 -3.02 19.43
C TYR A 421 -6.25 -1.62 18.81
N THR A 422 -5.11 -1.05 18.44
CA THR A 422 -5.06 0.21 17.69
C THR A 422 -5.69 0.05 16.31
N GLY A 423 -5.42 -1.06 15.62
CA GLY A 423 -6.04 -1.42 14.34
C GLY A 423 -7.55 -1.60 14.42
N ILE A 424 -8.03 -2.36 15.43
CA ILE A 424 -9.46 -2.55 15.69
C ILE A 424 -10.15 -1.21 15.95
N LEU A 425 -9.59 -0.39 16.85
CA LEU A 425 -10.14 0.93 17.16
C LEU A 425 -10.17 1.83 15.91
N HIS A 426 -9.12 1.79 15.08
CA HIS A 426 -9.08 2.53 13.83
C HIS A 426 -10.18 2.06 12.87
N HIS A 427 -10.32 0.75 12.66
CA HIS A 427 -11.35 0.18 11.81
C HIS A 427 -12.76 0.54 12.30
N TRP A 428 -13.04 0.40 13.60
CA TRP A 428 -14.32 0.77 14.20
C TRP A 428 -14.61 2.26 14.09
N THR A 429 -13.59 3.12 14.21
CA THR A 429 -13.72 4.56 13.98
C THR A 429 -14.17 4.83 12.54
N VAL A 430 -13.55 4.17 11.56
CA VAL A 430 -13.91 4.32 10.14
C VAL A 430 -15.33 3.81 9.88
N LEU A 431 -15.72 2.65 10.42
CA LEU A 431 -17.07 2.11 10.29
C LEU A 431 -18.13 3.07 10.84
N CYS A 432 -17.88 3.67 12.00
CA CYS A 432 -18.81 4.65 12.59
C CYS A 432 -18.94 5.91 11.74
N LYS A 433 -17.88 6.32 11.02
CA LYS A 433 -17.90 7.48 10.13
C LYS A 433 -18.54 7.19 8.76
N SER A 434 -18.43 5.95 8.28
CA SER A 434 -19.00 5.56 6.98
C SER A 434 -20.47 5.17 7.05
N ALA A 435 -21.00 4.88 8.23
CA ALA A 435 -22.39 4.47 8.41
C ALA A 435 -23.35 5.66 8.32
N ASP A 436 -24.53 5.45 7.72
CA ASP A 436 -25.60 6.47 7.63
C ASP A 436 -26.10 6.94 9.01
N SER A 437 -26.02 6.04 10.00
CA SER A 437 -26.29 6.35 11.40
C SER A 437 -25.32 5.60 12.31
N ILE A 438 -24.88 6.23 13.38
CA ILE A 438 -23.93 5.63 14.33
C ILE A 438 -24.66 4.52 15.10
N PRO A 439 -24.11 3.29 15.12
CA PRO A 439 -24.73 2.18 15.85
C PRO A 439 -24.88 2.48 17.35
N THR A 440 -26.00 2.10 17.95
CA THR A 440 -26.30 2.35 19.37
C THR A 440 -25.29 1.68 20.31
N GLN A 441 -24.83 0.48 19.95
CA GLN A 441 -23.82 -0.29 20.69
C GLN A 441 -22.39 0.26 20.56
N ALA A 442 -22.14 1.19 19.63
CA ALA A 442 -20.78 1.69 19.34
C ALA A 442 -20.12 2.31 20.58
N ASN A 443 -20.88 3.09 21.36
CA ASN A 443 -20.37 3.74 22.56
C ASN A 443 -19.92 2.72 23.61
N GLU A 444 -20.75 1.72 23.90
CA GLU A 444 -20.42 0.71 24.91
C GLU A 444 -19.26 -0.19 24.47
N ALA A 445 -19.25 -0.64 23.21
CA ALA A 445 -18.18 -1.46 22.67
C ALA A 445 -16.83 -0.72 22.68
N ILE A 446 -16.78 0.51 22.17
CA ILE A 446 -15.56 1.31 22.12
C ILE A 446 -15.06 1.66 23.51
N THR A 447 -15.94 2.10 24.41
CA THR A 447 -15.54 2.47 25.77
C THR A 447 -14.99 1.27 26.55
N SER A 448 -15.58 0.08 26.35
CA SER A 448 -15.10 -1.17 26.95
C SER A 448 -13.74 -1.58 26.38
N LEU A 449 -13.53 -1.43 25.07
CA LEU A 449 -12.22 -1.66 24.44
C LEU A 449 -11.15 -0.73 25.02
N ILE A 450 -11.43 0.58 25.15
CA ILE A 450 -10.47 1.54 25.72
C ILE A 450 -10.15 1.19 27.18
N ARG A 451 -11.14 0.77 27.98
CA ARG A 451 -10.91 0.34 29.37
C ARG A 451 -10.02 -0.91 29.47
N HIS A 452 -10.20 -1.89 28.59
CA HIS A 452 -9.32 -3.06 28.53
C HIS A 452 -7.89 -2.65 28.18
N VAL A 453 -7.73 -1.84 27.13
CA VAL A 453 -6.41 -1.37 26.68
C VAL A 453 -5.73 -0.49 27.72
N ASN A 454 -6.46 0.30 28.52
CA ASN A 454 -5.91 1.04 29.66
C ASN A 454 -5.19 0.11 30.65
N GLY A 455 -5.75 -1.08 30.90
CA GLY A 455 -5.13 -2.09 31.76
C GLY A 455 -3.88 -2.70 31.12
N LEU A 456 -3.93 -3.04 29.83
CA LEU A 456 -2.79 -3.58 29.09
C LEU A 456 -1.64 -2.58 28.96
N ALA A 457 -1.95 -1.33 28.64
CA ALA A 457 -0.97 -0.26 28.49
C ALA A 457 -0.23 0.03 29.81
N LEU A 458 -0.96 0.00 30.94
CA LEU A 458 -0.34 0.14 32.26
C LEU A 458 0.59 -1.05 32.56
N LYS A 459 0.13 -2.28 32.33
CA LYS A 459 0.95 -3.49 32.50
C LYS A 459 2.22 -3.43 31.65
N PHE A 460 2.11 -2.97 30.40
CA PHE A 460 3.24 -2.90 29.48
C PHE A 460 4.30 -1.89 29.95
N LEU A 461 3.89 -0.67 30.31
CA LEU A 461 4.80 0.36 30.82
C LEU A 461 5.47 -0.04 32.14
N GLN A 462 4.74 -0.70 33.03
CA GLN A 462 5.29 -1.14 34.32
C GLN A 462 6.26 -2.32 34.19
N SER A 463 5.99 -3.24 33.25
CA SER A 463 6.83 -4.43 33.05
C SER A 463 8.07 -4.13 32.20
N PHE A 464 7.94 -3.23 31.22
CA PHE A 464 8.98 -2.92 30.24
C PHE A 464 9.11 -1.40 30.03
N PRO A 465 9.64 -0.66 31.02
CA PRO A 465 9.83 0.79 30.87
C PRO A 465 10.82 1.10 29.75
N GLY A 466 10.51 2.10 28.93
CA GLY A 466 11.38 2.59 27.87
C GLY A 466 10.63 3.12 26.66
N VAL A 467 11.32 3.88 25.82
CA VAL A 467 10.72 4.68 24.71
C VAL A 467 9.89 3.85 23.74
N SER A 468 10.26 2.59 23.47
CA SER A 468 9.47 1.71 22.58
C SER A 468 8.08 1.43 23.13
N SER A 469 7.99 1.12 24.43
CA SER A 469 6.72 0.83 25.10
C SER A 469 5.82 2.07 25.17
N GLU A 470 6.41 3.21 25.53
CA GLU A 470 5.76 4.51 25.56
C GLU A 470 5.22 4.91 24.19
N CYS A 471 6.01 4.71 23.13
CA CYS A 471 5.61 5.02 21.77
C CYS A 471 4.40 4.19 21.31
N ALA A 472 4.38 2.90 21.63
CA ALA A 472 3.28 2.00 21.30
C ALA A 472 1.99 2.38 22.07
N VAL A 473 2.12 2.70 23.36
CA VAL A 473 0.99 3.16 24.19
C VAL A 473 0.43 4.49 23.70
N LEU A 474 1.30 5.45 23.39
CA LEU A 474 0.88 6.74 22.86
C LEU A 474 0.23 6.62 21.48
N ALA A 475 0.69 5.71 20.62
CA ALA A 475 0.06 5.47 19.32
C ALA A 475 -1.40 5.01 19.44
N PHE A 476 -1.73 4.22 20.47
CA PHE A 476 -3.11 3.87 20.78
C PHE A 476 -3.92 5.10 21.19
N TYR A 477 -3.43 5.91 22.14
CA TYR A 477 -4.15 7.10 22.60
C TYR A 477 -4.26 8.21 21.55
N GLU A 478 -3.35 8.30 20.59
CA GLU A 478 -3.48 9.15 19.41
C GLU A 478 -4.65 8.70 18.51
N GLN A 479 -4.89 7.39 18.40
CA GLN A 479 -6.09 6.90 17.71
C GLN A 479 -7.37 7.20 18.50
N VAL A 480 -7.33 7.14 19.84
CA VAL A 480 -8.46 7.57 20.70
C VAL A 480 -8.69 9.08 20.57
N GLU A 481 -7.63 9.88 20.47
CA GLU A 481 -7.73 11.32 20.29
C GLU A 481 -8.48 11.71 19.02
N ARG A 482 -8.21 11.03 17.90
CA ARG A 482 -8.94 11.22 16.63
C ARG A 482 -10.43 10.91 16.75
N LEU A 483 -10.79 9.95 17.61
CA LEU A 483 -12.17 9.59 17.85
C LEU A 483 -12.91 10.66 18.66
N VAL A 484 -12.25 11.16 19.72
CA VAL A 484 -12.81 12.13 20.67
C VAL A 484 -12.94 13.53 20.08
N THR A 485 -12.09 13.88 19.12
CA THR A 485 -12.06 15.21 18.51
C THR A 485 -12.93 15.34 17.26
N ASP A 486 -13.45 14.23 16.75
CA ASP A 486 -14.29 14.20 15.55
C ASP A 486 -15.67 14.85 15.79
N GLN A 487 -16.13 15.65 14.83
CA GLN A 487 -17.31 16.51 15.02
C GLN A 487 -18.62 15.73 15.17
N ASP A 488 -18.70 14.56 14.53
CA ASP A 488 -19.91 13.73 14.48
C ASP A 488 -19.88 12.68 15.60
N LEU A 489 -18.71 12.08 15.83
CA LEU A 489 -18.55 11.02 16.82
C LEU A 489 -18.51 11.53 18.27
N GLN A 490 -18.00 12.75 18.52
CA GLN A 490 -17.92 13.33 19.87
C GLN A 490 -19.27 13.41 20.61
N ARG A 491 -20.39 13.39 19.87
CA ARG A 491 -21.76 13.43 20.44
C ARG A 491 -22.27 12.06 20.87
N HIS A 492 -21.69 11.00 20.29
CA HIS A 492 -22.19 9.63 20.41
C HIS A 492 -21.26 8.74 21.22
N ILE A 493 -19.96 9.06 21.27
CA ILE A 493 -18.94 8.27 21.98
C ILE A 493 -18.40 9.03 23.19
N ARG A 494 -18.39 8.37 24.35
CA ARG A 494 -17.89 8.90 25.62
C ARG A 494 -16.36 8.92 25.64
N ILE A 495 -15.80 10.01 26.19
CA ILE A 495 -14.37 10.13 26.46
C ILE A 495 -14.01 9.25 27.67
N GLU A 496 -13.27 8.18 27.41
CA GLU A 496 -12.63 7.36 28.42
C GLU A 496 -11.22 7.90 28.71
N LEU A 497 -10.94 8.21 29.98
CA LEU A 497 -9.66 8.77 30.40
C LEU A 497 -8.59 7.66 30.46
N PRO A 498 -7.32 7.98 30.13
CA PRO A 498 -6.21 7.09 30.40
C PRO A 498 -6.09 6.81 31.91
N ASN A 499 -5.47 5.68 32.26
CA ASN A 499 -5.20 5.37 33.66
C ASN A 499 -4.33 6.46 34.30
N THR A 500 -4.67 6.91 35.51
CA THR A 500 -3.94 7.96 36.22
C THR A 500 -2.46 7.67 36.39
N LEU A 501 -2.10 6.43 36.75
CA LEU A 501 -0.70 6.03 36.91
C LEU A 501 0.04 6.11 35.58
N LEU A 502 -0.62 5.70 34.49
CA LEU A 502 -0.05 5.75 33.14
C LEU A 502 0.27 7.20 32.71
N VAL A 503 -0.63 8.15 32.99
CA VAL A 503 -0.40 9.57 32.66
C VAL A 503 0.84 10.10 33.36
N TYR A 504 0.99 9.84 34.67
CA TYR A 504 2.13 10.35 35.42
C TYR A 504 3.44 9.59 35.11
N THR A 505 3.39 8.29 34.83
CA THR A 505 4.57 7.55 34.35
C THR A 505 5.08 8.11 33.02
N LEU A 506 4.18 8.42 32.07
CA LEU A 506 4.56 9.03 30.80
C LEU A 506 5.03 10.49 30.95
N LEU A 507 4.49 11.23 31.94
CA LEU A 507 4.89 12.61 32.21
C LEU A 507 6.35 12.72 32.68
N PHE A 508 6.82 11.73 33.44
CA PHE A 508 8.19 11.65 33.96
C PHE A 508 9.10 10.73 33.12
N SER A 509 8.74 10.47 31.86
CA SER A 509 9.60 9.78 30.91
C SER A 509 10.85 10.60 30.58
N ASP A 510 11.97 9.94 30.30
CA ASP A 510 13.23 10.57 29.85
C ASP A 510 13.17 11.10 28.41
N SER A 511 12.07 10.85 27.68
CA SER A 511 11.90 11.26 26.29
C SER A 511 11.01 12.50 26.15
N LEU A 512 11.58 13.58 25.61
CA LEU A 512 10.83 14.80 25.25
C LEU A 512 9.70 14.50 24.24
N ALA A 513 9.93 13.56 23.31
CA ALA A 513 8.92 13.16 22.35
C ALA A 513 7.70 12.52 23.05
N THR A 514 7.93 11.67 24.04
CA THR A 514 6.87 11.03 24.84
C THR A 514 6.04 12.07 25.59
N VAL A 515 6.69 12.97 26.33
CA VAL A 515 6.02 14.02 27.10
C VAL A 515 5.25 14.98 26.19
N SER A 516 5.83 15.36 25.06
CA SER A 516 5.16 16.21 24.07
C SER A 516 3.91 15.54 23.50
N ARG A 517 3.99 14.28 23.06
CA ARG A 517 2.83 13.53 22.55
C ARG A 517 1.74 13.37 23.61
N LEU A 518 2.09 13.06 24.85
CA LEU A 518 1.15 13.01 25.97
C LEU A 518 0.43 14.35 26.16
N CYS A 519 1.19 15.46 26.23
CA CYS A 519 0.63 16.79 26.41
C CYS A 519 -0.31 17.15 25.25
N PHE A 520 0.02 16.77 24.02
CA PHE A 520 -0.83 16.98 22.86
C PHE A 520 -2.15 16.21 22.98
N ILE A 521 -2.10 14.91 23.33
CA ILE A 521 -3.30 14.09 23.56
C ILE A 521 -4.20 14.72 24.63
N LEU A 522 -3.62 15.12 25.77
CA LEU A 522 -4.39 15.76 26.84
C LEU A 522 -5.00 17.09 26.38
N ALA A 523 -4.28 17.91 25.61
CA ALA A 523 -4.82 19.17 25.08
C ALA A 523 -6.02 18.93 24.15
N ARG A 524 -6.01 17.83 23.39
CA ARG A 524 -7.10 17.43 22.51
C ARG A 524 -8.30 16.89 23.26
N TYR A 525 -8.08 16.12 24.32
CA TYR A 525 -9.14 15.68 25.23
C TYR A 525 -9.87 16.88 25.84
N LYS A 526 -9.14 17.97 26.15
CA LYS A 526 -9.74 19.21 26.66
C LYS A 526 -10.77 19.76 25.67
N LYS A 527 -10.38 19.87 24.39
CA LYS A 527 -11.26 20.33 23.31
C LYS A 527 -12.50 19.44 23.20
N GLY A 528 -12.33 18.12 23.30
CA GLY A 528 -13.44 17.15 23.32
C GLY A 528 -14.40 17.37 24.49
N PHE A 529 -13.89 17.55 25.71
CA PHE A 529 -14.72 17.85 26.88
C PHE A 529 -15.44 19.20 26.75
N GLU A 530 -14.77 20.25 26.25
CA GLU A 530 -15.38 21.56 26.00
C GLU A 530 -16.53 21.47 24.99
N ALA A 531 -16.35 20.72 23.90
CA ALA A 531 -17.40 20.49 22.90
C ALA A 531 -18.58 19.70 23.48
N ALA A 532 -18.31 18.63 24.24
CA ALA A 532 -19.35 17.85 24.90
C ALA A 532 -20.14 18.68 25.91
N MET A 533 -19.48 19.57 26.67
CA MET A 533 -20.13 20.47 27.62
C MET A 533 -20.92 21.59 26.92
N ALA A 534 -20.44 22.12 25.80
CA ALA A 534 -21.17 23.11 25.00
C ALA A 534 -22.47 22.51 24.42
N ALA A 535 -22.43 21.25 23.97
CA ALA A 535 -23.61 20.54 23.47
C ALA A 535 -24.72 20.38 24.55
N ARG A 536 -24.36 20.31 25.84
CA ARG A 536 -25.31 20.26 26.96
C ARG A 536 -26.10 21.56 27.17
N SER A 537 -25.53 22.71 26.77
CA SER A 537 -26.14 24.03 26.98
C SER A 537 -27.26 24.33 25.97
N GLY A 538 -27.36 23.56 24.88
CA GLY A 538 -28.40 23.69 23.85
C GLY A 538 -29.74 23.05 24.23
N LYS A 539 -30.86 23.57 23.68
CA LYS A 539 -32.24 23.13 23.96
C LYS A 539 -32.60 21.67 23.57
N ARG A 540 -31.68 20.86 23.04
CA ARG A 540 -31.91 19.45 22.66
C ARG A 540 -31.33 18.51 23.72
N ARG A 541 -32.16 18.12 24.69
CA ARG A 541 -31.78 17.29 25.86
C ARG A 541 -31.72 15.78 25.62
N SER A 542 -32.10 15.29 24.43
CA SER A 542 -32.18 13.86 24.16
C SER A 542 -30.88 13.36 23.52
N GLY A 543 -30.07 12.60 24.26
CA GLY A 543 -28.89 11.89 23.75
C GLY A 543 -27.52 12.35 24.25
N VAL A 544 -27.42 13.28 25.21
CA VAL A 544 -26.12 13.80 25.66
C VAL A 544 -25.44 12.86 26.65
N LEU A 545 -24.21 12.43 26.33
CA LEU A 545 -23.35 11.64 27.20
C LEU A 545 -23.05 12.39 28.51
N TRP A 546 -23.35 11.75 29.65
CA TRP A 546 -23.20 12.36 30.96
C TRP A 546 -21.80 12.10 31.54
N TYR A 547 -21.14 13.17 31.98
CA TYR A 547 -19.87 13.12 32.71
C TYR A 547 -20.09 13.58 34.15
N ASP A 548 -19.65 12.75 35.09
CA ASP A 548 -19.64 13.10 36.51
C ASP A 548 -18.65 14.23 36.78
N ARG A 549 -18.96 15.07 37.77
CA ARG A 549 -18.09 16.15 38.22
C ARG A 549 -16.76 15.60 38.76
N ALA A 550 -16.77 14.46 39.45
CA ALA A 550 -15.54 13.83 39.93
C ALA A 550 -14.62 13.41 38.78
N TYR A 551 -15.20 12.95 37.67
CA TYR A 551 -14.50 12.53 36.46
C TYR A 551 -13.84 13.71 35.72
N ILE A 552 -14.56 14.83 35.59
CA ILE A 552 -14.01 16.06 35.01
C ILE A 552 -12.92 16.65 35.93
N ASN A 553 -13.12 16.61 37.25
CA ASN A 553 -12.13 17.08 38.22
C ASN A 553 -10.85 16.23 38.19
N LEU A 554 -10.95 14.91 37.97
CA LEU A 554 -9.80 14.03 37.76
C LEU A 554 -8.98 14.50 36.56
N TYR A 555 -9.62 14.72 35.42
CA TYR A 555 -8.97 15.19 34.21
C TYR A 555 -8.34 16.59 34.39
N ASN A 556 -9.08 17.52 35.00
CA ASN A 556 -8.55 18.85 35.32
C ASN A 556 -7.34 18.78 36.27
N GLY A 557 -7.26 17.77 37.14
CA GLY A 557 -6.10 17.54 37.99
C GLY A 557 -4.83 17.22 37.19
N PHE A 558 -4.92 16.40 36.13
CA PHE A 558 -3.78 16.16 35.24
C PHE A 558 -3.26 17.45 34.61
N LEU A 559 -4.17 18.29 34.12
CA LEU A 559 -3.83 19.57 33.50
C LEU A 559 -3.14 20.50 34.49
N MET A 560 -3.68 20.61 35.70
CA MET A 560 -3.16 21.46 36.76
C MET A 560 -1.77 21.03 37.21
N ASP A 561 -1.57 19.73 37.43
CA ASP A 561 -0.27 19.17 37.82
C ASP A 561 0.80 19.43 36.75
N ILE A 562 0.50 19.22 35.46
CA ILE A 562 1.44 19.49 34.36
C ILE A 562 1.75 20.99 34.24
N CYS A 563 0.75 21.85 34.38
CA CYS A 563 0.96 23.31 34.44
C CYS A 563 1.82 23.72 35.64
N ASN A 564 1.66 23.04 36.78
CA ASN A 564 2.43 23.29 37.99
C ASN A 564 3.90 22.90 37.84
N CYS A 565 4.19 21.79 37.14
CA CYS A 565 5.54 21.38 36.78
C CYS A 565 6.17 22.37 35.79
N PHE A 566 5.64 22.49 34.57
CA PHE A 566 6.34 23.21 33.50
C PHE A 566 6.21 24.74 33.57
N TRP A 567 5.07 25.26 34.04
CA TRP A 567 4.80 26.71 33.94
C TRP A 567 4.80 27.47 35.28
N ARG A 568 4.09 26.99 36.29
CA ARG A 568 3.85 27.77 37.53
C ARG A 568 4.97 27.64 38.55
N GLY A 569 5.89 26.67 38.40
CA GLY A 569 6.97 26.46 39.35
C GLY A 569 6.48 25.97 40.72
N ARG A 570 5.40 25.19 40.73
CA ARG A 570 4.74 24.61 41.91
C ARG A 570 4.63 23.10 41.81
N ALA A 571 5.65 22.44 41.24
CA ALA A 571 5.64 21.00 41.05
C ALA A 571 5.32 20.27 42.36
N PHE A 572 4.47 19.23 42.29
CA PHE A 572 4.00 18.42 43.41
C PHE A 572 3.09 19.10 44.46
N SER A 573 2.71 20.37 44.30
CA SER A 573 1.73 21.00 45.20
C SER A 573 0.31 20.42 45.00
N ASP A 574 -0.43 20.24 46.10
CA ASP A 574 -1.88 19.96 46.16
C ASP A 574 -2.72 21.15 46.61
N ASP A 575 -2.10 22.31 46.84
CA ASP A 575 -2.80 23.50 47.34
C ASP A 575 -3.74 24.12 46.29
N ASP A 576 -3.44 23.88 45.00
CA ASP A 576 -4.21 24.41 43.88
C ASP A 576 -5.48 23.58 43.62
N THR A 577 -6.56 24.24 43.20
CA THR A 577 -7.84 23.59 42.89
C THR A 577 -7.68 22.44 41.88
N ASN A 578 -8.10 21.24 42.27
CA ASN A 578 -7.99 19.97 41.53
C ASN A 578 -6.58 19.37 41.41
N ALA A 579 -5.52 20.06 41.87
CA ALA A 579 -4.16 19.51 41.84
C ALA A 579 -4.05 18.27 42.73
N ARG A 580 -3.25 17.29 42.30
CA ARG A 580 -3.06 16.02 43.01
C ARG A 580 -1.59 15.74 43.32
N GLY A 581 -0.71 16.71 43.03
CA GLY A 581 0.72 16.57 43.27
C GLY A 581 1.36 15.41 42.50
N CYS A 582 0.86 15.12 41.31
CA CYS A 582 1.31 13.99 40.48
C CYS A 582 1.19 12.60 41.13
N MET A 583 0.32 12.45 42.14
CA MET A 583 0.15 11.21 42.93
C MET A 583 1.41 10.75 43.69
N ILE A 584 2.37 11.66 43.92
CA ILE A 584 3.55 11.33 44.73
C ILE A 584 3.19 11.44 46.22
N PRO A 585 3.51 10.43 47.06
CA PRO A 585 3.27 10.51 48.50
C PRO A 585 3.97 11.71 49.15
N ARG A 586 3.26 12.42 50.04
CA ARG A 586 3.77 13.59 50.78
C ARG A 586 5.08 13.32 51.53
N PRO A 587 5.29 12.16 52.20
CA PRO A 587 6.56 11.86 52.84
C PRO A 587 7.74 11.87 51.86
N THR A 588 7.52 11.35 50.64
CA THR A 588 8.54 11.34 49.57
C THR A 588 8.85 12.75 49.09
N VAL A 589 7.83 13.59 48.88
CA VAL A 589 8.02 15.00 48.50
C VAL A 589 8.81 15.75 49.56
N HIS A 590 8.50 15.55 50.85
CA HIS A 590 9.22 16.19 51.96
C HIS A 590 10.69 15.72 52.02
N ALA A 591 10.94 14.42 51.88
CA ALA A 591 12.30 13.87 51.86
C ALA A 591 13.13 14.42 50.68
N LEU A 592 12.55 14.46 49.47
CA LEU A 592 13.20 15.04 48.30
C LEU A 592 13.44 16.54 48.43
N THR A 593 12.49 17.27 49.02
CA THR A 593 12.64 18.72 49.26
C THR A 593 13.78 18.99 50.23
N ALA A 594 13.87 18.22 51.32
CA ALA A 594 14.98 18.31 52.27
C ALA A 594 16.32 17.95 51.61
N TYR A 595 16.34 16.92 50.76
CA TYR A 595 17.54 16.52 50.03
C TYR A 595 18.03 17.62 49.07
N VAL A 596 17.15 18.20 48.25
CA VAL A 596 17.51 19.27 47.31
C VAL A 596 18.07 20.48 48.05
N ALA A 597 17.42 20.88 49.14
CA ALA A 597 17.88 22.00 49.97
C ALA A 597 19.25 21.73 50.63
N ALA A 598 19.56 20.47 50.95
CA ALA A 598 20.85 20.06 51.50
C ALA A 598 21.98 20.06 50.45
N VAL A 599 21.68 19.68 49.20
CA VAL A 599 22.66 19.65 48.10
C VAL A 599 22.99 21.07 47.63
N GLU A 600 21.96 21.89 47.40
CA GLU A 600 22.13 23.23 46.86
C GLU A 600 21.00 24.14 47.39
N PRO A 601 21.29 24.97 48.41
CA PRO A 601 20.27 25.79 49.09
C PRO A 601 19.57 26.82 48.19
N SER A 602 20.15 27.11 47.02
CA SER A 602 19.59 28.03 46.04
C SER A 602 18.46 27.41 45.20
N PHE A 603 18.31 26.07 45.20
CA PHE A 603 17.26 25.37 44.49
C PHE A 603 16.12 24.92 45.41
N SER A 604 14.92 24.93 44.84
CA SER A 604 13.76 24.24 45.40
C SER A 604 13.40 23.05 44.53
N LEU A 605 12.82 21.99 45.13
CA LEU A 605 12.36 20.83 44.37
C LEU A 605 11.42 21.24 43.21
N ALA A 606 10.54 22.21 43.44
CA ALA A 606 9.62 22.71 42.43
C ALA A 606 10.32 23.42 41.25
N SER A 607 11.43 24.13 41.52
CA SER A 607 12.18 24.83 40.47
C SER A 607 12.86 23.89 39.46
N LEU A 608 13.18 22.65 39.88
CA LEU A 608 13.84 21.64 39.05
C LEU A 608 12.95 21.10 37.92
N PHE A 609 11.63 21.33 37.96
CA PHE A 609 10.69 20.89 36.91
C PHE A 609 10.26 22.02 35.97
N SER A 610 10.79 23.23 36.17
CA SER A 610 10.54 24.38 35.29
C SER A 610 11.18 24.19 33.91
N LEU A 611 10.71 24.92 32.89
CA LEU A 611 11.24 24.85 31.51
C LEU A 611 12.79 24.93 31.44
N SER A 612 13.40 25.72 32.33
CA SER A 612 14.82 26.04 32.29
C SER A 612 15.71 25.05 33.04
N HIS A 613 15.15 24.30 34.00
CA HIS A 613 15.90 23.36 34.85
C HIS A 613 15.43 21.91 34.71
N ALA A 614 14.26 21.67 34.10
CA ALA A 614 13.78 20.32 33.84
C ALA A 614 14.80 19.56 32.98
N PRO A 615 15.26 18.36 33.40
CA PRO A 615 16.24 17.59 32.64
C PRO A 615 15.85 17.39 31.17
N LEU A 616 14.55 17.25 30.90
CA LEU A 616 13.99 17.08 29.56
C LEU A 616 14.00 18.32 28.65
N LEU A 617 14.03 19.52 29.24
CA LEU A 617 13.80 20.79 28.52
C LEU A 617 14.97 21.76 28.66
N CYS A 618 15.90 21.51 29.58
CA CYS A 618 17.03 22.38 29.88
C CYS A 618 17.90 22.64 28.64
N LEU A 619 18.21 21.59 27.88
CA LEU A 619 19.02 21.70 26.67
C LEU A 619 18.32 22.57 25.61
N GLN A 620 17.06 22.28 25.30
CA GLN A 620 16.27 23.02 24.31
C GLN A 620 16.06 24.48 24.74
N SER A 621 15.92 24.72 26.04
CA SER A 621 15.87 26.06 26.63
C SER A 621 17.16 26.84 26.44
N ILE A 622 18.32 26.20 26.59
CA ILE A 622 19.64 26.81 26.37
C ILE A 622 19.86 27.07 24.87
N GLU A 623 19.54 26.09 24.02
CA GLU A 623 19.66 26.22 22.56
C GLU A 623 18.79 27.36 22.03
N CYS A 624 17.55 27.48 22.50
CA CYS A 624 16.67 28.59 22.14
C CYS A 624 17.30 29.96 22.43
N VAL A 625 17.93 30.15 23.60
CA VAL A 625 18.62 31.41 23.91
C VAL A 625 19.84 31.62 23.03
N ARG A 626 20.63 30.58 22.77
CA ARG A 626 21.80 30.68 21.88
C ARG A 626 21.40 31.04 20.45
N GLU A 627 20.28 30.52 19.96
CA GLU A 627 19.74 30.88 18.65
C GLU A 627 19.28 32.33 18.60
N LEU A 628 18.58 32.81 19.65
CA LEU A 628 18.21 34.23 19.76
C LEU A 628 19.43 35.13 19.83
N GLU A 629 20.45 34.77 20.62
CA GLU A 629 21.73 35.50 20.67
C GLU A 629 22.44 35.51 19.31
N THR A 630 22.41 34.41 18.58
CA THR A 630 23.03 34.31 17.25
C THR A 630 22.28 35.15 16.21
N ALA A 631 20.95 35.17 16.26
CA ALA A 631 20.12 36.01 15.40
C ALA A 631 20.33 37.51 15.71
N SER A 632 20.39 37.87 17.00
CA SER A 632 20.68 39.24 17.43
C SER A 632 22.11 39.67 17.06
N LEU A 633 23.10 38.77 17.10
CA LEU A 633 24.47 39.06 16.66
C LEU A 633 24.59 39.45 15.18
N GLN A 634 23.64 39.03 14.34
CA GLN A 634 23.60 39.41 12.93
C GLN A 634 23.04 40.83 12.73
N GLN A 635 22.35 41.39 13.72
CA GLN A 635 21.70 42.70 13.66
C GLN A 635 22.40 43.75 14.54
N GLU A 636 22.92 43.33 15.70
CA GLU A 636 23.58 44.16 16.72
C GLU A 636 24.81 43.44 17.31
N SER A 637 25.80 44.17 17.82
CA SER A 637 26.95 43.57 18.50
C SER A 637 26.62 43.22 19.96
N LEU A 638 26.41 41.94 20.28
CA LEU A 638 26.28 41.46 21.67
C LEU A 638 27.67 41.33 22.33
N HIS A 639 27.82 41.85 23.55
CA HIS A 639 29.09 41.81 24.30
C HIS A 639 29.23 40.61 25.24
N ALA A 640 28.14 39.92 25.57
CA ALA A 640 28.13 38.75 26.46
C ALA A 640 27.08 37.72 26.00
N ARG A 641 27.42 36.43 26.13
CA ARG A 641 26.51 35.29 25.91
C ARG A 641 26.17 34.60 27.23
N HIS A 642 24.98 34.01 27.29
CA HIS A 642 24.52 33.29 28.47
C HIS A 642 25.18 31.91 28.60
N ALA A 643 25.63 31.57 29.81
CA ALA A 643 26.46 30.40 30.08
C ALA A 643 25.71 29.15 30.56
N GLY A 644 24.40 29.19 30.85
CA GLY A 644 23.74 28.05 31.48
C GLY A 644 22.23 28.20 31.71
N PRO A 645 21.62 27.42 32.62
CA PRO A 645 20.17 27.37 32.73
C PRO A 645 19.61 28.76 33.08
N VAL A 646 18.63 29.16 32.30
CA VAL A 646 18.13 30.54 32.28
C VAL A 646 17.17 30.74 33.44
N THR A 647 17.53 31.62 34.36
CA THR A 647 16.65 32.11 35.43
C THR A 647 16.34 33.59 35.22
N GLN A 648 15.28 34.09 35.85
CA GLN A 648 14.93 35.52 35.84
C GLN A 648 16.12 36.39 36.29
N ASN A 649 16.85 35.96 37.34
CA ASN A 649 18.03 36.66 37.83
C ASN A 649 19.19 36.61 36.82
N SER A 650 19.37 35.49 36.14
CA SER A 650 20.43 35.37 35.12
C SER A 650 20.18 36.22 33.88
N LEU A 651 18.92 36.40 33.47
CA LEU A 651 18.56 37.28 32.35
C LEU A 651 18.80 38.75 32.71
N ALA A 652 18.46 39.16 33.94
CA ALA A 652 18.75 40.51 34.42
C ALA A 652 20.26 40.79 34.42
N LYS A 653 21.08 39.81 34.84
CA LYS A 653 22.55 39.90 34.79
C LYS A 653 23.08 39.96 33.35
N LEU A 654 22.51 39.16 32.43
CA LEU A 654 22.87 39.18 31.02
C LEU A 654 22.58 40.55 30.38
N ALA A 655 21.40 41.12 30.65
CA ALA A 655 21.02 42.44 30.15
C ALA A 655 21.95 43.54 30.69
N ALA A 656 22.36 43.46 31.96
CA ALA A 656 23.32 44.39 32.56
C ALA A 656 24.73 44.26 31.98
N ALA A 657 25.13 43.06 31.54
CA ALA A 657 26.42 42.77 30.92
C ALA A 657 26.48 43.12 29.41
N GLY A 658 25.43 43.76 28.86
CA GLY A 658 25.37 44.09 27.43
C GLY A 658 25.08 42.90 26.52
N GLY A 659 24.48 41.83 27.05
CA GLY A 659 23.94 40.71 26.29
C GLY A 659 22.47 40.91 25.87
N LEU A 660 21.82 39.82 25.48
CA LEU A 660 20.43 39.83 25.00
C LEU A 660 19.45 40.41 26.03
N LYS A 661 18.65 41.42 25.63
CA LYS A 661 17.60 42.04 26.46
C LYS A 661 16.25 41.37 26.19
N ILE A 662 15.92 40.35 26.98
CA ILE A 662 14.64 39.64 26.89
C ILE A 662 13.99 39.54 28.28
N SER A 663 12.67 39.78 28.36
CA SER A 663 11.95 39.61 29.63
C SER A 663 11.78 38.13 29.98
N TRP A 664 11.55 37.83 31.26
CA TRP A 664 11.33 36.44 31.71
C TRP A 664 10.13 35.78 31.03
N GLN A 665 9.05 36.53 30.79
CA GLN A 665 7.85 36.00 30.13
C GLN A 665 8.09 35.77 28.63
N GLU A 666 8.75 36.71 27.95
CA GLU A 666 9.13 36.58 26.54
C GLU A 666 10.05 35.39 26.31
N TYR A 667 11.07 35.22 27.15
CA TYR A 667 11.97 34.07 27.10
C TYR A 667 11.20 32.75 27.13
N ARG A 668 10.29 32.59 28.10
CA ARG A 668 9.51 31.36 28.23
C ARG A 668 8.58 31.11 27.06
N ILE A 669 7.98 32.17 26.48
CA ILE A 669 7.17 32.07 25.26
C ILE A 669 8.04 31.66 24.06
N SER A 670 9.24 32.24 23.93
CA SER A 670 10.20 31.89 22.87
C SER A 670 10.62 30.42 22.95
N VAL A 671 10.87 29.89 24.15
CA VAL A 671 11.16 28.45 24.35
C VAL A 671 9.99 27.58 23.87
N LEU A 672 8.75 27.93 24.23
CA LEU A 672 7.56 27.19 23.76
C LEU A 672 7.38 27.25 22.23
N ARG A 673 7.77 28.35 21.59
CA ARG A 673 7.78 28.48 20.12
C ARG A 673 8.88 27.64 19.49
N ALA A 674 10.10 27.70 20.04
CA ALA A 674 11.22 26.87 19.58
C ALA A 674 10.87 25.37 19.65
N LEU A 675 10.30 24.92 20.78
CA LEU A 675 9.79 23.56 20.92
C LEU A 675 8.78 23.19 19.83
N SER A 676 7.86 24.10 19.50
CA SER A 676 6.87 23.89 18.44
C SER A 676 7.54 23.81 17.06
N ASN A 677 8.54 24.64 16.79
CA ASN A 677 9.32 24.67 15.55
C ASN A 677 10.16 23.40 15.36
N TYR A 678 10.66 22.82 16.45
CA TYR A 678 11.37 21.53 16.45
C TYR A 678 10.43 20.31 16.34
N GLY A 679 9.11 20.52 16.23
CA GLY A 679 8.11 19.44 16.13
C GLY A 679 7.56 18.95 17.46
N PHE A 680 7.96 19.54 18.59
CA PHE A 680 7.48 19.21 19.94
C PHE A 680 6.40 20.20 20.42
N SER A 681 5.30 20.32 19.67
CA SER A 681 4.24 21.32 19.95
C SER A 681 3.32 20.98 21.13
N GLY A 682 3.35 19.75 21.66
CA GLY A 682 2.33 19.28 22.60
C GLY A 682 2.33 19.99 23.95
N VAL A 683 3.50 20.28 24.53
CA VAL A 683 3.61 21.06 25.78
C VAL A 683 3.03 22.46 25.57
N THR A 684 3.35 23.09 24.45
CA THR A 684 2.86 24.41 24.08
C THR A 684 1.35 24.43 23.89
N GLU A 685 0.79 23.46 23.18
CA GLU A 685 -0.66 23.35 22.95
C GLU A 685 -1.43 23.09 24.25
N LEU A 686 -0.90 22.25 25.15
CA LEU A 686 -1.50 22.01 26.45
C LEU A 686 -1.53 23.29 27.30
N LEU A 687 -0.41 23.99 27.41
CA LEU A 687 -0.32 25.22 28.19
C LEU A 687 -1.21 26.34 27.62
N LYS A 688 -1.27 26.48 26.29
CA LYS A 688 -2.19 27.42 25.62
C LYS A 688 -3.66 27.07 25.88
N SER A 689 -4.00 25.78 25.82
CA SER A 689 -5.38 25.34 26.04
C SER A 689 -5.82 25.57 27.48
N THR A 690 -4.91 25.42 28.44
CA THR A 690 -5.20 25.50 29.88
C THR A 690 -5.18 26.92 30.43
N MET A 691 -4.25 27.76 29.99
CA MET A 691 -4.03 29.09 30.54
C MET A 691 -4.44 30.20 29.55
N ARG A 692 -5.56 30.89 29.84
CA ARG A 692 -6.08 31.98 28.99
C ARG A 692 -5.08 33.13 28.80
N VAL A 693 -4.40 33.54 29.87
CA VAL A 693 -3.41 34.64 29.84
C VAL A 693 -2.24 34.30 28.92
N LEU A 694 -1.74 33.05 28.98
CA LEU A 694 -0.67 32.60 28.10
C LEU A 694 -1.12 32.59 26.64
N LYS A 695 -2.33 32.10 26.37
CA LYS A 695 -2.91 32.10 25.02
C LYS A 695 -2.92 33.51 24.42
N THR A 696 -3.44 34.49 25.15
CA THR A 696 -3.49 35.89 24.69
C THR A 696 -2.10 36.49 24.48
N SER A 697 -1.14 36.20 25.36
CA SER A 697 0.24 36.69 25.21
C SER A 697 0.97 36.07 24.02
N MET A 698 0.69 34.81 23.69
CA MET A 698 1.28 34.15 22.53
C MET A 698 0.67 34.63 21.21
N GLU A 699 -0.63 34.93 21.18
CA GLU A 699 -1.36 35.47 20.03
C GLU A 699 -1.03 36.96 19.76
N ALA A 700 -0.80 37.75 20.80
CA ALA A 700 -0.46 39.16 20.70
C ALA A 700 0.97 39.44 20.17
N MET A 701 1.83 38.42 20.12
CA MET A 701 3.22 38.51 19.68
C MET A 701 3.41 37.74 18.36
N PRO A 702 2.85 38.16 17.21
CA PRO A 702 3.02 37.44 15.95
C PRO A 702 4.51 37.36 15.57
N GLY A 703 4.97 36.17 15.18
CA GLY A 703 6.38 35.90 14.88
C GLY A 703 6.84 36.65 13.64
N SER A 704 7.66 37.68 13.82
CA SER A 704 8.42 38.34 12.76
C SER A 704 9.57 37.44 12.27
N GLN A 705 9.32 36.20 11.82
CA GLN A 705 10.36 35.30 11.28
C GLN A 705 9.87 34.02 10.59
N GLU A 706 8.60 33.91 10.16
CA GLU A 706 8.10 32.66 9.54
C GLU A 706 8.56 32.40 8.09
N SER A 707 9.18 33.37 7.39
CA SER A 707 9.49 33.21 5.95
C SER A 707 10.92 32.74 5.61
N ASN A 708 11.89 32.74 6.54
CA ASN A 708 13.30 32.45 6.21
C ASN A 708 13.87 31.14 6.79
N VAL A 709 13.14 30.41 7.65
CA VAL A 709 13.68 29.25 8.38
C VAL A 709 13.39 27.91 7.67
N GLN A 710 12.40 27.85 6.78
CA GLN A 710 12.05 26.61 6.05
C GLN A 710 13.15 26.14 5.08
N SER A 711 14.01 27.02 4.57
CA SER A 711 15.10 26.62 3.66
C SER A 711 16.33 26.05 4.38
N GLN A 712 16.56 26.39 5.65
CA GLN A 712 17.71 25.89 6.43
C GLN A 712 17.43 24.59 7.19
N ASN A 713 16.15 24.28 7.47
CA ASN A 713 15.76 23.09 8.24
C ASN A 713 15.95 21.76 7.49
N SER A 714 15.91 21.77 6.14
CA SER A 714 16.18 20.55 5.34
C SER A 714 17.64 20.09 5.39
N GLN A 715 18.58 20.98 5.76
CA GLN A 715 20.00 20.64 5.88
C GLN A 715 20.43 20.20 7.29
N ARG A 716 19.60 20.39 8.33
CA ARG A 716 19.97 20.03 9.72
C ARG A 716 19.42 18.69 10.19
N LEU A 717 18.32 18.21 9.61
CA LEU A 717 17.82 16.85 9.85
C LEU A 717 18.84 15.76 9.42
N SER A 718 19.78 16.08 8.53
CA SER A 718 20.88 15.17 8.14
C SER A 718 22.08 15.18 9.09
N LEU A 719 22.21 16.16 9.99
CA LEU A 719 23.35 16.23 10.93
C LEU A 719 23.03 15.56 12.27
N LEU A 720 21.76 15.49 12.67
CA LEU A 720 21.33 14.76 13.87
C LEU A 720 21.24 13.23 13.66
N SER A 721 21.24 12.75 12.41
CA SER A 721 21.29 11.31 12.11
C SER A 721 22.71 10.73 12.03
N VAL A 722 23.74 11.59 12.01
CA VAL A 722 25.15 11.18 11.86
C VAL A 722 25.86 11.04 13.21
N SER A 723 25.28 11.54 14.31
CA SER A 723 25.82 11.40 15.67
C SER A 723 25.29 10.19 16.45
N SER A 724 24.66 9.23 15.78
CA SER A 724 24.28 7.92 16.34
C SER A 724 24.72 6.76 15.44
N GLN A 725 26.01 6.73 15.10
CA GLN A 725 26.73 5.52 14.69
C GLN A 725 27.93 5.30 15.60
#